data_AF-A0A2N0V547-F1
#
_entry.id   AF-A0A2N0V547-F1
#
_cell.length_a   1.000
_cell.length_b   1.000
_cell.length_c   1.000
_cell.angle_alpha   90.00
_cell.angle_beta   90.00
_cell.angle_gamma   90.00
#
_symmetry.space_group_name_H-M   'P 1'
#
loop_
_entity.id
_entity.type
_entity.pdbx_description
1 polymer ?
#
loop_
_entity_poly.entity_id
_entity_poly.type
_entity_poly.pdbx_seq_one_letter_code
_entity_poly.pdbx_strand_id
1 'polypeptide(L)'
;MNASLKRCIRRQYLFDVGAAILFFGALTQQAELRQAATIAVSELAAQGYKIPSEDDPVRVFPALTSGAFSGRHAGGWRPGSIYLRQQPQGGLSEAVYLRHELFHEASHRSCGGRLPAWAEEAGAMYFSGELASLAPGDWPGSLELQRIKNRVRQGAELDSNDREALARILVNTGWPNEPCAVSAKLNEMLGQAFDDAGDSSFLLMSLLSGRILVSGGDQVSRLPPGSLLKIPYAAALAQADPDLLGTELAASDTEKLLRRREQFQGERYRLLLSPIKDQKLPAQTEPSDLQTWRSYLGERNADGDFALQTNLPELALTMRAALLSKPEYFRGLSQNGILPNSTLAGQRETDKKLLRQLQVLAKTGTVSTVDGHPLAGHLMLAWPATHPVFLAIFRQRGVSGAAILSKAAALLSTWQHDYPSRFAAVRVSLLTPTDPDSWSAEPDCPLVANQHGRFTVCGQIRIVSSARGSRSERVVKGVLRQTDEHGVTVLETDLDSYVDGVLAAEAQNLAGSAREAMRAVIAWNGSHGSHRHNESSSLCDTTHCMVYLGELPEDKPRRSSHTDIALLTLLDQLAAKSGLNWLPFANGGDQHWQRQLSSAELSRAFAENQILDIRRERRKDGELFIRLFYPTSEELLSCEIFRNTLKLPSCPDSVTAADGQTWQFAGIGAGHGLGLSIDRAQALAEGGRTAEQILRDAYGQSR
;
A
#
# COMPACT_ATOMS: atom_id res chain seq x y z
N MET A 1 -65.04 5.15 10.68
CA MET A 1 -64.99 4.97 9.21
C MET A 1 -65.82 3.75 8.83
N ASN A 2 -66.79 3.93 7.92
CA ASN A 2 -67.87 2.97 7.61
C ASN A 2 -67.40 1.73 6.83
N ALA A 3 -67.92 0.56 7.19
CA ALA A 3 -67.64 -0.74 6.55
C ALA A 3 -68.00 -0.78 5.04
N SER A 4 -68.95 0.06 4.61
CA SER A 4 -69.35 0.19 3.20
C SER A 4 -68.28 0.87 2.34
N LEU A 5 -67.61 1.90 2.87
CA LEU A 5 -66.53 2.61 2.15
C LEU A 5 -65.29 1.71 1.99
N LYS A 6 -64.95 0.94 3.04
CA LYS A 6 -63.91 -0.09 2.97
C LYS A 6 -64.22 -1.17 1.91
N ARG A 7 -65.49 -1.58 1.77
CA ARG A 7 -65.93 -2.58 0.77
C ARG A 7 -65.87 -2.06 -0.67
N CYS A 8 -66.25 -0.79 -0.89
CA CYS A 8 -66.20 -0.17 -2.22
C CYS A 8 -64.75 0.05 -2.68
N ILE A 9 -63.87 0.54 -1.81
CA ILE A 9 -62.44 0.69 -2.09
C ILE A 9 -61.81 -0.70 -2.36
N ARG A 10 -62.09 -1.71 -1.54
CA ARG A 10 -61.58 -3.08 -1.77
C ARG A 10 -62.05 -3.68 -3.10
N ARG A 11 -63.29 -3.42 -3.53
CA ARG A 11 -63.83 -3.89 -4.81
C ARG A 11 -63.17 -3.20 -6.00
N GLN A 12 -62.92 -1.89 -5.91
CA GLN A 12 -62.30 -1.13 -7.00
C GLN A 12 -60.82 -1.54 -7.20
N TYR A 13 -60.08 -1.73 -6.10
CA TYR A 13 -58.73 -2.31 -6.14
C TYR A 13 -58.70 -3.73 -6.73
N LEU A 14 -59.68 -4.58 -6.43
CA LEU A 14 -59.74 -5.95 -6.98
C LEU A 14 -59.98 -6.00 -8.50
N PHE A 15 -60.69 -5.01 -9.06
CA PHE A 15 -60.92 -4.92 -10.51
C PHE A 15 -59.69 -4.35 -11.26
N ASP A 16 -59.00 -3.34 -10.71
CA ASP A 16 -57.75 -2.80 -11.29
C ASP A 16 -56.58 -3.82 -11.26
N VAL A 17 -56.51 -4.67 -10.22
CA VAL A 17 -55.45 -5.67 -10.07
C VAL A 17 -55.54 -6.79 -11.12
N GLY A 18 -56.75 -7.14 -11.59
CA GLY A 18 -56.94 -8.18 -12.60
C GLY A 18 -56.47 -7.78 -14.00
N ALA A 19 -56.49 -6.48 -14.32
CA ALA A 19 -56.04 -5.93 -15.60
C ALA A 19 -54.54 -5.55 -15.60
N ALA A 20 -53.93 -5.48 -14.41
CA ALA A 20 -52.51 -5.18 -14.21
C ALA A 20 -51.55 -6.38 -14.41
N ILE A 21 -52.07 -7.60 -14.57
CA ILE A 21 -51.30 -8.82 -14.81
C ILE A 21 -51.75 -9.47 -16.11
N LEU A 22 -50.88 -9.50 -17.11
CA LEU A 22 -51.19 -10.03 -18.44
C LEU A 22 -50.55 -11.41 -18.63
N PHE A 23 -51.36 -12.46 -18.68
CA PHE A 23 -50.91 -13.83 -18.96
C PHE A 23 -50.88 -14.12 -20.46
N PHE A 24 -49.83 -14.77 -20.93
CA PHE A 24 -49.61 -15.10 -22.34
C PHE A 24 -49.49 -16.61 -22.58
N GLY A 25 -49.71 -17.03 -23.83
CA GLY A 25 -49.54 -18.43 -24.26
C GLY A 25 -50.42 -19.42 -23.49
N ALA A 26 -49.85 -20.58 -23.15
CA ALA A 26 -50.54 -21.67 -22.45
C ALA A 26 -51.11 -21.27 -21.06
N LEU A 27 -50.54 -20.23 -20.43
CA LEU A 27 -50.98 -19.76 -19.11
C LEU A 27 -52.32 -18.99 -19.16
N THR A 28 -52.79 -18.63 -20.35
CA THR A 28 -54.07 -17.90 -20.51
C THR A 28 -55.29 -18.67 -20.00
N GLN A 29 -55.22 -20.00 -19.96
CA GLN A 29 -56.35 -20.85 -19.53
C GLN A 29 -56.26 -21.30 -18.05
N GLN A 30 -55.21 -20.91 -17.32
CA GLN A 30 -55.01 -21.32 -15.92
C GLN A 30 -55.73 -20.37 -14.96
N ALA A 31 -57.01 -20.65 -14.68
CA ALA A 31 -57.84 -19.84 -13.79
C ALA A 31 -57.29 -19.75 -12.35
N GLU A 32 -56.79 -20.86 -11.81
CA GLU A 32 -56.21 -20.92 -10.46
C GLU A 32 -54.95 -20.06 -10.33
N LEU A 33 -54.09 -20.06 -11.35
CA LEU A 33 -52.87 -19.25 -11.37
C LEU A 33 -53.19 -17.75 -11.45
N ARG A 34 -54.19 -17.35 -12.23
CA ARG A 34 -54.69 -15.97 -12.29
C ARG A 34 -55.26 -15.51 -10.94
N GLN A 35 -56.01 -16.38 -10.28
CA GLN A 35 -56.55 -16.11 -8.95
C GLN A 35 -55.42 -15.95 -7.92
N ALA A 36 -54.43 -16.84 -7.94
CA ALA A 36 -53.26 -16.76 -7.06
C ALA A 36 -52.48 -15.45 -7.26
N ALA A 37 -52.29 -15.02 -8.50
CA ALA A 37 -51.62 -13.75 -8.84
C ALA A 37 -52.40 -12.53 -8.31
N THR A 38 -53.72 -12.52 -8.49
CA THR A 38 -54.60 -11.43 -8.02
C THR A 38 -54.56 -11.31 -6.50
N ILE A 39 -54.59 -12.45 -5.81
CA ILE A 39 -54.48 -12.52 -4.34
C ILE A 39 -53.11 -11.99 -3.89
N ALA A 40 -52.03 -12.46 -4.53
CA ALA A 40 -50.66 -12.05 -4.20
C ALA A 40 -50.45 -10.54 -4.33
N VAL A 41 -50.89 -9.95 -5.43
CA VAL A 41 -50.79 -8.50 -5.63
C VAL A 41 -51.64 -7.73 -4.62
N SER A 42 -52.83 -8.23 -4.28
CA SER A 42 -53.66 -7.63 -3.24
C SER A 42 -53.01 -7.66 -1.85
N GLU A 43 -52.30 -8.75 -1.52
CA GLU A 43 -51.54 -8.89 -0.27
C GLU A 43 -50.36 -7.92 -0.22
N LEU A 44 -49.59 -7.82 -1.32
CA LEU A 44 -48.46 -6.89 -1.43
C LEU A 44 -48.93 -5.43 -1.33
N ALA A 45 -50.04 -5.08 -1.99
CA ALA A 45 -50.65 -3.76 -1.87
C ALA A 45 -51.09 -3.45 -0.44
N ALA A 46 -51.67 -4.43 0.27
CA ALA A 46 -52.07 -4.28 1.66
C ALA A 46 -50.87 -4.09 2.61
N GLN A 47 -49.70 -4.63 2.24
CA GLN A 47 -48.42 -4.40 2.93
C GLN A 47 -47.75 -3.08 2.54
N GLY A 48 -48.32 -2.32 1.59
CA GLY A 48 -47.81 -1.00 1.20
C GLY A 48 -46.82 -1.01 0.03
N TYR A 49 -46.63 -2.14 -0.65
CA TYR A 49 -45.85 -2.18 -1.89
C TYR A 49 -46.58 -1.48 -3.03
N LYS A 50 -45.82 -0.82 -3.91
CA LYS A 50 -46.30 -0.38 -5.22
C LYS A 50 -46.51 -1.60 -6.11
N ILE A 51 -47.74 -1.76 -6.55
CA ILE A 51 -48.17 -2.89 -7.37
C ILE A 51 -48.28 -2.51 -8.85
N PRO A 52 -48.23 -3.50 -9.77
CA PRO A 52 -48.57 -3.29 -11.17
C PRO A 52 -49.95 -2.63 -11.35
N SER A 53 -50.13 -1.90 -12.45
CA SER A 53 -51.40 -1.24 -12.81
C SER A 53 -51.69 -1.44 -14.30
N GLU A 54 -52.88 -1.03 -14.77
CA GLU A 54 -53.22 -1.10 -16.20
C GLU A 54 -52.25 -0.31 -17.10
N ASP A 55 -51.75 0.84 -16.61
CA ASP A 55 -50.82 1.71 -17.34
C ASP A 55 -49.37 1.18 -17.33
N ASP A 56 -49.04 0.28 -16.40
CA ASP A 56 -47.73 -0.36 -16.28
C ASP A 56 -47.90 -1.81 -15.79
N PRO A 57 -48.39 -2.70 -16.67
CA PRO A 57 -48.74 -4.06 -16.31
C PRO A 57 -47.53 -4.99 -16.29
N VAL A 58 -47.58 -6.02 -15.46
CA VAL A 58 -46.62 -7.12 -15.49
C VAL A 58 -47.06 -8.20 -16.48
N ARG A 59 -46.15 -8.69 -17.31
CA ARG A 59 -46.44 -9.71 -18.33
C ARG A 59 -45.90 -11.07 -17.90
N VAL A 60 -46.77 -12.07 -17.84
CA VAL A 60 -46.42 -13.43 -17.41
C VAL A 60 -46.44 -14.38 -18.61
N PHE A 61 -45.28 -14.94 -18.92
CA PHE A 61 -45.06 -15.84 -20.05
C PHE A 61 -44.74 -17.27 -19.58
N PRO A 62 -45.10 -18.31 -20.35
CA PRO A 62 -44.55 -19.64 -20.14
C PRO A 62 -43.06 -19.66 -20.50
N ALA A 63 -42.25 -20.39 -19.74
CA ALA A 63 -40.84 -20.60 -20.08
C ALA A 63 -40.71 -21.33 -21.42
N LEU A 64 -39.87 -20.81 -22.34
CA LEU A 64 -39.82 -21.24 -23.74
C LEU A 64 -38.99 -22.52 -24.01
N THR A 65 -38.23 -23.05 -23.04
CA THR A 65 -37.42 -24.28 -23.22
C THR A 65 -37.23 -25.07 -21.92
N SER A 66 -37.22 -26.41 -22.00
CA SER A 66 -36.85 -27.35 -20.93
C SER A 66 -35.33 -27.54 -20.76
N GLY A 67 -34.51 -26.82 -21.52
CA GLY A 67 -33.05 -26.81 -21.36
C GLY A 67 -32.59 -26.04 -20.12
N ALA A 68 -31.42 -26.39 -19.60
CA ALA A 68 -30.81 -25.79 -18.43
C ALA A 68 -30.59 -24.28 -18.63
N PHE A 69 -31.56 -23.47 -18.17
CA PHE A 69 -31.26 -22.12 -17.74
C PHE A 69 -30.23 -22.23 -16.61
N SER A 70 -29.21 -21.37 -16.62
CA SER A 70 -28.29 -21.24 -15.49
C SER A 70 -29.09 -21.04 -14.20
N GLY A 71 -28.49 -21.22 -13.02
CA GLY A 71 -29.14 -20.95 -11.72
C GLY A 71 -29.67 -19.51 -11.53
N ARG A 72 -29.62 -18.69 -12.58
CA ARG A 72 -30.36 -17.45 -12.75
C ARG A 72 -31.83 -17.77 -13.04
N HIS A 73 -32.71 -17.02 -12.38
CA HIS A 73 -34.14 -16.88 -12.69
C HIS A 73 -34.41 -17.06 -14.18
N ALA A 74 -35.47 -17.78 -14.54
CA ALA A 74 -35.83 -18.00 -15.94
C ALA A 74 -35.86 -16.65 -16.69
N GLY A 75 -34.83 -16.37 -17.48
CA GLY A 75 -34.72 -15.13 -18.25
C GLY A 75 -34.17 -13.89 -17.53
N GLY A 76 -33.43 -14.01 -16.42
CA GLY A 76 -32.71 -12.91 -15.77
C GLY A 76 -33.62 -11.72 -15.46
N TRP A 77 -34.20 -11.67 -14.26
CA TRP A 77 -35.21 -10.72 -13.81
C TRP A 77 -35.27 -9.42 -14.65
N ARG A 78 -36.34 -9.30 -15.44
CA ARG A 78 -36.61 -8.15 -16.30
C ARG A 78 -37.81 -7.40 -15.72
N PRO A 79 -37.67 -6.13 -15.32
CA PRO A 79 -38.81 -5.34 -14.86
C PRO A 79 -40.00 -5.47 -15.80
N GLY A 80 -41.17 -5.82 -15.26
CA GLY A 80 -42.41 -5.95 -16.02
C GLY A 80 -42.57 -7.24 -16.82
N SER A 81 -41.69 -8.24 -16.70
CA SER A 81 -41.85 -9.56 -17.34
C SER A 81 -41.43 -10.73 -16.44
N ILE A 82 -42.33 -11.69 -16.27
CA ILE A 82 -42.14 -12.93 -15.48
C ILE A 82 -42.23 -14.14 -16.40
N TYR A 83 -41.29 -15.08 -16.28
CA TYR A 83 -41.29 -16.33 -17.04
C TYR A 83 -41.50 -17.53 -16.10
N LEU A 84 -42.65 -18.20 -16.19
CA LEU A 84 -43.00 -19.31 -15.32
C LEU A 84 -42.61 -20.66 -15.92
N ARG A 85 -41.90 -21.48 -15.13
CA ARG A 85 -41.56 -22.87 -15.48
C ARG A 85 -42.76 -23.78 -15.20
N GLN A 86 -43.01 -24.73 -16.11
CA GLN A 86 -44.07 -25.75 -15.93
C GLN A 86 -43.78 -26.73 -14.76
N GLN A 87 -42.50 -26.84 -14.36
CA GLN A 87 -42.05 -27.57 -13.17
C GLN A 87 -40.88 -26.79 -12.53
N PRO A 88 -41.12 -25.97 -11.50
CA PRO A 88 -40.05 -25.30 -10.76
C PRO A 88 -39.12 -26.35 -10.11
N GLN A 89 -37.82 -26.07 -10.05
CA GLN A 89 -36.91 -26.92 -9.28
C GLN A 89 -37.33 -26.91 -7.80
N GLY A 90 -37.34 -28.08 -7.14
CA GLY A 90 -37.68 -28.20 -5.71
C GLY A 90 -39.12 -28.62 -5.38
N GLY A 91 -39.94 -29.02 -6.36
CA GLY A 91 -41.26 -29.61 -6.11
C GLY A 91 -42.36 -28.63 -5.68
N LEU A 92 -42.11 -27.32 -5.80
CA LEU A 92 -43.08 -26.25 -5.51
C LEU A 92 -44.07 -26.05 -6.66
N SER A 93 -45.28 -25.59 -6.35
CA SER A 93 -46.31 -25.33 -7.37
C SER A 93 -46.01 -24.06 -8.18
N GLU A 94 -46.55 -24.00 -9.41
CA GLU A 94 -46.47 -22.81 -10.28
C GLU A 94 -47.00 -21.54 -9.59
N ALA A 95 -47.98 -21.69 -8.69
CA ALA A 95 -48.55 -20.59 -7.91
C ALA A 95 -47.57 -20.03 -6.87
N VAL A 96 -46.82 -20.89 -6.16
CA VAL A 96 -45.78 -20.44 -5.22
C VAL A 96 -44.68 -19.69 -5.98
N TYR A 97 -44.25 -20.25 -7.11
CA TYR A 97 -43.22 -19.60 -7.95
C TYR A 97 -43.68 -18.24 -8.50
N LEU A 98 -44.93 -18.13 -8.96
CA LEU A 98 -45.48 -16.85 -9.40
C LEU A 98 -45.55 -15.82 -8.26
N ARG A 99 -45.90 -16.23 -7.05
CA ARG A 99 -45.90 -15.34 -5.88
C ARG A 99 -44.50 -14.81 -5.56
N HIS A 100 -43.48 -15.66 -5.66
CA HIS A 100 -42.08 -15.28 -5.49
C HIS A 100 -41.66 -14.21 -6.51
N GLU A 101 -41.91 -14.43 -7.80
CA GLU A 101 -41.53 -13.49 -8.86
C GLU A 101 -42.33 -12.17 -8.78
N LEU A 102 -43.60 -12.22 -8.34
CA LEU A 102 -44.40 -11.02 -8.08
C LEU A 102 -43.86 -10.19 -6.90
N PHE A 103 -43.25 -10.82 -5.90
CA PHE A 103 -42.56 -10.08 -4.84
C PHE A 103 -41.40 -9.27 -5.39
N HIS A 104 -40.54 -9.87 -6.23
CA HIS A 104 -39.43 -9.15 -6.87
C HIS A 104 -39.91 -7.94 -7.68
N GLU A 105 -40.98 -8.11 -8.48
CA GLU A 105 -41.57 -7.01 -9.24
C GLU A 105 -42.07 -5.88 -8.33
N ALA A 106 -42.83 -6.22 -7.27
CA ALA A 106 -43.37 -5.24 -6.34
C ALA A 106 -42.27 -4.55 -5.51
N SER A 107 -41.27 -5.33 -5.08
CA SER A 107 -40.07 -4.85 -4.40
C SER A 107 -39.30 -3.86 -5.27
N HIS A 108 -39.04 -4.18 -6.53
CA HIS A 108 -38.34 -3.28 -7.43
C HIS A 108 -39.08 -1.95 -7.63
N ARG A 109 -40.40 -2.00 -7.90
CA ARG A 109 -41.24 -0.80 -8.08
C ARG A 109 -41.27 0.07 -6.83
N SER A 110 -41.24 -0.54 -5.65
CA SER A 110 -41.33 0.15 -4.36
C SER A 110 -39.99 0.71 -3.91
N CYS A 111 -38.94 -0.11 -4.00
CA CYS A 111 -37.64 0.14 -3.37
C CYS A 111 -36.62 0.75 -4.35
N GLY A 112 -36.84 0.62 -5.66
CA GLY A 112 -35.91 1.13 -6.68
C GLY A 112 -34.55 0.44 -6.63
N GLY A 113 -34.52 -0.87 -6.35
CA GLY A 113 -33.29 -1.67 -6.24
C GLY A 113 -32.46 -1.40 -4.98
N ARG A 114 -33.03 -0.76 -3.95
CA ARG A 114 -32.31 -0.46 -2.69
C ARG A 114 -32.13 -1.67 -1.75
N LEU A 115 -32.92 -2.73 -1.93
CA LEU A 115 -32.76 -3.95 -1.14
C LEU A 115 -31.54 -4.74 -1.66
N PRO A 116 -30.65 -5.23 -0.77
CA PRO A 116 -29.62 -6.18 -1.16
C PRO A 116 -30.25 -7.44 -1.77
N ALA A 117 -29.60 -8.06 -2.77
CA ALA A 117 -30.14 -9.22 -3.47
C ALA A 117 -30.55 -10.38 -2.53
N TRP A 118 -29.76 -10.68 -1.49
CA TRP A 118 -30.09 -11.71 -0.50
C TRP A 118 -31.36 -11.37 0.31
N ALA A 119 -31.58 -10.08 0.56
CA ALA A 119 -32.71 -9.58 1.34
C ALA A 119 -33.98 -9.57 0.48
N GLU A 120 -33.84 -9.26 -0.80
CA GLU A 120 -34.91 -9.38 -1.78
C GLU A 120 -35.36 -10.84 -1.93
N GLU A 121 -34.41 -11.77 -2.10
CA GLU A 121 -34.67 -13.21 -2.11
C GLU A 121 -35.36 -13.66 -0.80
N ALA A 122 -34.85 -13.21 0.34
CA ALA A 122 -35.43 -13.55 1.65
C ALA A 122 -36.90 -13.13 1.78
N GLY A 123 -37.23 -11.91 1.34
CA GLY A 123 -38.61 -11.43 1.30
C GLY A 123 -39.49 -12.24 0.36
N ALA A 124 -38.97 -12.60 -0.82
CA ALA A 124 -39.69 -13.41 -1.80
C ALA A 124 -40.00 -14.81 -1.24
N MET A 125 -39.02 -15.49 -0.64
CA MET A 125 -39.19 -16.81 0.00
C MET A 125 -40.24 -16.76 1.13
N TYR A 126 -40.18 -15.71 1.96
CA TYR A 126 -41.12 -15.55 3.06
C TYR A 126 -42.55 -15.28 2.58
N PHE A 127 -42.71 -14.47 1.53
CA PHE A 127 -44.02 -14.09 0.98
C PHE A 127 -44.68 -15.20 0.14
N SER A 128 -43.88 -15.95 -0.63
CA SER A 128 -44.37 -16.87 -1.65
C SER A 128 -45.07 -18.11 -1.08
N GLY A 129 -44.72 -18.49 0.15
CA GLY A 129 -45.14 -19.75 0.78
C GLY A 129 -44.11 -20.87 0.66
N GLU A 130 -42.92 -20.60 0.14
CA GLU A 130 -41.79 -21.56 0.06
C GLU A 130 -41.42 -22.16 1.40
N LEU A 131 -41.59 -21.40 2.48
CA LEU A 131 -41.21 -21.81 3.83
C LEU A 131 -42.25 -22.72 4.52
N ALA A 132 -43.39 -23.02 3.88
CA ALA A 132 -44.53 -23.68 4.52
C ALA A 132 -44.25 -25.12 5.00
N SER A 133 -43.26 -25.81 4.41
CA SER A 133 -42.87 -27.17 4.78
C SER A 133 -41.82 -27.23 5.91
N LEU A 134 -41.26 -26.09 6.31
CA LEU A 134 -40.21 -26.00 7.32
C LEU A 134 -40.80 -25.69 8.71
N ALA A 135 -40.31 -26.39 9.73
CA ALA A 135 -40.72 -26.17 11.11
C ALA A 135 -39.81 -25.15 11.82
N PRO A 136 -40.36 -24.21 12.62
CA PRO A 136 -39.55 -23.37 13.51
C PRO A 136 -38.75 -24.22 14.51
N GLY A 137 -37.55 -23.76 14.84
CA GLY A 137 -36.63 -24.41 15.78
C GLY A 137 -35.41 -25.06 15.12
N ASP A 138 -35.47 -25.36 13.83
CA ASP A 138 -34.32 -25.85 13.06
C ASP A 138 -33.44 -24.68 12.59
N TRP A 139 -32.21 -24.59 13.09
CA TRP A 139 -31.25 -23.53 12.76
C TRP A 139 -30.10 -24.09 11.93
N PRO A 140 -29.57 -23.34 10.95
CA PRO A 140 -28.36 -23.76 10.24
C PRO A 140 -27.19 -23.94 11.21
N GLY A 141 -26.34 -24.91 10.92
CA GLY A 141 -25.10 -25.14 11.67
C GLY A 141 -24.12 -23.96 11.56
N SER A 142 -23.09 -23.93 12.41
CA SER A 142 -22.10 -22.84 12.42
C SER A 142 -21.39 -22.64 11.08
N LEU A 143 -21.06 -23.74 10.38
CA LEU A 143 -20.43 -23.70 9.06
C LEU A 143 -21.34 -23.13 7.98
N GLU A 144 -22.61 -23.55 7.97
CA GLU A 144 -23.64 -23.06 7.03
C GLU A 144 -23.92 -21.58 7.26
N LEU A 145 -24.08 -21.18 8.52
CA LEU A 145 -24.26 -19.79 8.91
C LEU A 145 -23.05 -18.93 8.50
N GLN A 146 -21.83 -19.44 8.65
CA GLN A 146 -20.64 -18.70 8.25
C GLN A 146 -20.48 -18.61 6.72
N ARG A 147 -20.88 -19.64 5.98
CA ARG A 147 -20.91 -19.63 4.52
C ARG A 147 -21.88 -18.57 3.99
N ILE A 148 -23.14 -18.57 4.46
CA ILE A 148 -24.12 -17.56 4.02
C ILE A 148 -23.72 -16.14 4.45
N LYS A 149 -23.15 -15.96 5.65
CA LYS A 149 -22.56 -14.65 6.05
C LYS A 149 -21.48 -14.20 5.06
N ASN A 150 -20.59 -15.10 4.64
CA ASN A 150 -19.54 -14.75 3.67
C ASN A 150 -20.11 -14.42 2.29
N ARG A 151 -21.15 -15.13 1.84
CA ARG A 151 -21.88 -14.85 0.59
C ARG A 151 -22.52 -13.47 0.60
N VAL A 152 -23.27 -13.17 1.65
CA VAL A 152 -23.95 -11.89 1.88
C VAL A 152 -22.94 -10.76 1.95
N ARG A 153 -21.88 -10.91 2.74
CA ARG A 153 -20.80 -9.90 2.86
C ARG A 153 -20.14 -9.61 1.53
N GLN A 154 -19.92 -10.64 0.73
CA GLN A 154 -19.33 -10.50 -0.59
C GLN A 154 -20.34 -10.04 -1.66
N GLY A 155 -21.63 -9.92 -1.36
CA GLY A 155 -22.65 -9.63 -2.36
C GLY A 155 -22.64 -10.62 -3.54
N ALA A 156 -22.41 -11.90 -3.24
CA ALA A 156 -22.42 -12.99 -4.21
C ALA A 156 -23.85 -13.52 -4.41
N GLU A 157 -24.13 -14.16 -5.56
CA GLU A 157 -25.38 -14.92 -5.76
C GLU A 157 -25.47 -16.05 -4.71
N LEU A 158 -26.67 -16.27 -4.18
CA LEU A 158 -26.97 -17.37 -3.25
C LEU A 158 -27.13 -18.67 -4.04
N ASP A 159 -26.37 -19.70 -3.68
CA ASP A 159 -26.56 -21.03 -4.23
C ASP A 159 -27.70 -21.80 -3.51
N SER A 160 -27.98 -23.04 -3.91
CA SER A 160 -29.08 -23.83 -3.34
C SER A 160 -28.92 -24.05 -1.84
N ASN A 161 -27.72 -24.34 -1.35
CA ASN A 161 -27.48 -24.56 0.07
C ASN A 161 -27.60 -23.24 0.86
N ASP A 162 -27.16 -22.13 0.26
CA ASP A 162 -27.31 -20.82 0.88
C ASP A 162 -28.79 -20.45 1.03
N ARG A 163 -29.62 -20.74 0.01
CA ARG A 163 -31.09 -20.57 0.09
C ARG A 163 -31.73 -21.46 1.14
N GLU A 164 -31.32 -22.73 1.25
CA GLU A 164 -31.82 -23.62 2.32
C GLU A 164 -31.47 -23.10 3.72
N ALA A 165 -30.24 -22.64 3.92
CA ALA A 165 -29.81 -22.03 5.18
C ALA A 165 -30.60 -20.74 5.47
N LEU A 166 -30.81 -19.90 4.45
CA LEU A 166 -31.62 -18.68 4.55
C LEU A 166 -33.08 -19.00 4.91
N ALA A 167 -33.67 -20.03 4.31
CA ALA A 167 -35.03 -20.49 4.59
C ALA A 167 -35.18 -20.87 6.08
N ARG A 168 -34.25 -21.67 6.61
CA ARG A 168 -34.22 -22.04 8.04
C ARG A 168 -34.09 -20.81 8.94
N ILE A 169 -33.25 -19.83 8.58
CA ILE A 169 -33.14 -18.58 9.35
C ILE A 169 -34.46 -17.79 9.32
N LEU A 170 -35.09 -17.67 8.16
CA LEU A 170 -36.32 -16.88 7.96
C LEU A 170 -37.52 -17.46 8.71
N VAL A 171 -37.68 -18.78 8.73
CA VAL A 171 -38.74 -19.44 9.51
C VAL A 171 -38.63 -19.10 11.01
N ASN A 172 -37.40 -18.94 11.52
CA ASN A 172 -37.14 -18.65 12.92
C ASN A 172 -37.13 -17.15 13.27
N THR A 173 -36.94 -16.28 12.28
CA THR A 173 -36.74 -14.82 12.50
C THR A 173 -37.85 -13.95 11.93
N GLY A 174 -38.59 -14.45 10.94
CA GLY A 174 -39.60 -13.72 10.19
C GLY A 174 -39.03 -12.71 9.21
N TRP A 175 -39.93 -12.06 8.46
CA TRP A 175 -39.64 -10.95 7.57
C TRP A 175 -40.39 -9.68 8.02
N PRO A 176 -39.82 -8.47 7.86
CA PRO A 176 -40.52 -7.23 8.19
C PRO A 176 -41.80 -7.01 7.37
N ASN A 177 -42.81 -6.39 8.00
CA ASN A 177 -44.06 -6.01 7.33
C ASN A 177 -43.96 -4.68 6.57
N GLU A 178 -42.92 -3.88 6.84
CA GLU A 178 -42.70 -2.60 6.17
C GLU A 178 -41.97 -2.80 4.83
N PRO A 179 -42.47 -2.22 3.72
CA PRO A 179 -41.79 -2.31 2.43
C PRO A 179 -40.36 -1.77 2.51
N CYS A 180 -39.44 -2.47 1.85
CA CYS A 180 -38.02 -2.10 1.78
C CYS A 180 -37.25 -2.14 3.10
N ALA A 181 -37.86 -2.58 4.20
CA ALA A 181 -37.16 -2.78 5.46
C ALA A 181 -36.44 -4.14 5.48
N VAL A 182 -35.23 -4.17 6.03
CA VAL A 182 -34.50 -5.41 6.34
C VAL A 182 -34.45 -5.57 7.85
N SER A 183 -34.80 -6.76 8.35
CA SER A 183 -34.83 -7.04 9.80
C SER A 183 -33.46 -6.79 10.43
N ALA A 184 -33.43 -6.01 11.51
CA ALA A 184 -32.19 -5.75 12.26
C ALA A 184 -31.54 -7.05 12.75
N LYS A 185 -32.36 -8.04 13.15
CA LYS A 185 -31.89 -9.38 13.57
C LYS A 185 -31.27 -10.16 12.41
N LEU A 186 -31.88 -10.12 11.22
CA LEU A 186 -31.30 -10.74 10.03
C LEU A 186 -29.99 -10.05 9.62
N ASN A 187 -29.93 -8.72 9.70
CA ASN A 187 -28.71 -7.96 9.45
C ASN A 187 -27.60 -8.29 10.46
N GLU A 188 -27.92 -8.47 11.74
CA GLU A 188 -26.94 -8.89 12.76
C GLU A 188 -26.45 -10.32 12.49
N MET A 189 -27.35 -11.22 12.10
CA MET A 189 -27.02 -12.61 11.85
C MET A 189 -26.23 -12.81 10.55
N LEU A 190 -26.63 -12.20 9.45
CA LEU A 190 -26.03 -12.40 8.13
C LEU A 190 -24.94 -11.37 7.81
N GLY A 191 -24.93 -10.26 8.55
CA GLY A 191 -24.09 -9.09 8.28
C GLY A 191 -24.67 -8.20 7.17
N GLN A 192 -24.00 -7.09 6.92
CA GLN A 192 -24.21 -6.24 5.74
C GLN A 192 -23.04 -6.42 4.76
N ALA A 193 -23.24 -6.05 3.50
CA ALA A 193 -22.22 -6.16 2.47
C ALA A 193 -21.06 -5.19 2.76
N PHE A 194 -20.03 -5.66 3.45
CA PHE A 194 -18.86 -4.86 3.86
C PHE A 194 -19.16 -3.52 4.58
N ASP A 195 -20.37 -3.28 5.11
CA ASP A 195 -20.67 -2.01 5.80
C ASP A 195 -19.96 -1.91 7.16
N ASP A 196 -19.09 -0.91 7.27
CA ASP A 196 -19.52 0.46 7.50
C ASP A 196 -19.07 1.27 6.27
N ALA A 197 -19.79 2.33 5.90
CA ALA A 197 -19.19 3.43 5.13
C ALA A 197 -18.12 4.10 5.99
N GLY A 198 -17.02 3.39 6.21
CA GLY A 198 -15.91 3.84 7.03
C GLY A 198 -15.17 4.97 6.32
N ASP A 199 -14.56 5.83 7.13
CA ASP A 199 -13.62 6.84 6.66
C ASP A 199 -12.63 6.25 5.66
N SER A 200 -12.30 7.03 4.64
CA SER A 200 -11.30 6.62 3.64
C SER A 200 -10.00 6.27 4.36
N SER A 201 -9.53 5.03 4.16
CA SER A 201 -8.23 4.63 4.66
C SER A 201 -7.16 4.82 3.60
N PHE A 202 -5.96 5.12 4.06
CA PHE A 202 -4.83 5.32 3.19
C PHE A 202 -3.54 4.88 3.85
N LEU A 203 -2.55 4.61 3.03
CA LEU A 203 -1.19 4.30 3.42
C LEU A 203 -0.25 4.88 2.37
N LEU A 204 0.73 5.68 2.79
CA LEU A 204 1.86 6.15 2.03
C LEU A 204 3.11 5.37 2.44
N MET A 205 3.83 4.83 1.46
CA MET A 205 4.99 3.97 1.64
C MET A 205 6.16 4.45 0.76
N SER A 206 7.38 4.31 1.26
CA SER A 206 8.56 4.33 0.40
C SER A 206 8.62 3.06 -0.45
N LEU A 207 8.61 3.23 -1.78
CA LEU A 207 8.76 2.12 -2.70
C LEU A 207 10.12 1.43 -2.51
N LEU A 208 11.17 2.17 -2.15
CA LEU A 208 12.52 1.62 -2.01
C LEU A 208 12.64 0.70 -0.80
N SER A 209 12.29 1.19 0.39
CA SER A 209 12.52 0.47 1.65
C SER A 209 11.32 -0.33 2.15
N GLY A 210 10.12 -0.09 1.62
CA GLY A 210 8.88 -0.64 2.19
C GLY A 210 8.44 0.03 3.49
N ARG A 211 9.12 1.11 3.93
CA ARG A 211 8.75 1.88 5.13
C ARG A 211 7.40 2.58 4.91
N ILE A 212 6.48 2.40 5.86
CA ILE A 212 5.25 3.19 5.92
C ILE A 212 5.61 4.60 6.44
N LEU A 213 5.35 5.61 5.62
CA LEU A 213 5.65 7.02 5.92
C LEU A 213 4.48 7.66 6.68
N VAL A 214 3.26 7.46 6.17
CA VAL A 214 2.01 7.97 6.76
C VAL A 214 0.92 6.94 6.55
N SER A 215 -0.01 6.80 7.49
CA SER A 215 -1.23 6.03 7.30
C SER A 215 -2.39 6.66 8.06
N GLY A 216 -3.62 6.36 7.64
CA GLY A 216 -4.84 6.87 8.27
C GLY A 216 -6.04 5.97 7.97
N GLY A 217 -7.04 6.00 8.86
CA GLY A 217 -8.21 5.12 8.78
C GLY A 217 -7.91 3.64 9.03
N ASP A 218 -8.80 2.77 8.57
CA ASP A 218 -8.74 1.31 8.77
C ASP A 218 -7.60 0.63 7.99
N GLN A 219 -6.63 0.11 8.74
CA GLN A 219 -5.45 -0.61 8.24
C GLN A 219 -5.59 -2.13 8.29
N VAL A 220 -6.57 -2.66 9.03
CA VAL A 220 -6.59 -4.07 9.47
C VAL A 220 -7.63 -4.87 8.70
N SER A 221 -8.74 -4.26 8.28
CA SER A 221 -9.79 -5.00 7.59
C SER A 221 -9.30 -5.62 6.29
N ARG A 222 -9.62 -6.90 6.12
CA ARG A 222 -9.34 -7.65 4.90
C ARG A 222 -10.46 -7.42 3.89
N LEU A 223 -10.12 -6.85 2.73
CA LEU A 223 -11.02 -6.67 1.59
C LEU A 223 -10.37 -7.23 0.33
N PRO A 224 -11.16 -7.70 -0.65
CA PRO A 224 -10.63 -8.09 -1.95
C PRO A 224 -9.92 -6.90 -2.64
N PRO A 225 -8.75 -7.08 -3.28
CA PRO A 225 -8.07 -5.97 -3.96
C PRO A 225 -8.76 -5.52 -5.26
N GLY A 226 -9.68 -6.35 -5.80
CA GLY A 226 -10.31 -6.13 -7.10
C GLY A 226 -9.27 -6.02 -8.22
N SER A 227 -9.53 -5.12 -9.19
CA SER A 227 -8.65 -4.94 -10.35
C SER A 227 -7.23 -4.42 -10.05
N LEU A 228 -6.85 -4.17 -8.78
CA LEU A 228 -5.44 -3.97 -8.43
C LEU A 228 -4.61 -5.26 -8.61
N LEU A 229 -5.21 -6.45 -8.56
CA LEU A 229 -4.49 -7.71 -8.84
C LEU A 229 -3.96 -7.82 -10.28
N LYS A 230 -4.43 -6.96 -11.19
CA LYS A 230 -3.86 -6.82 -12.54
C LYS A 230 -2.40 -6.36 -12.52
N ILE A 231 -1.96 -5.65 -11.47
CA ILE A 231 -0.59 -5.18 -11.30
C ILE A 231 0.39 -6.36 -11.04
N PRO A 232 0.21 -7.20 -10.00
CA PRO A 232 1.06 -8.37 -9.81
C PRO A 232 0.91 -9.39 -10.95
N TYR A 233 -0.27 -9.50 -11.59
CA TYR A 233 -0.43 -10.35 -12.77
C TYR A 233 0.47 -9.89 -13.91
N ALA A 234 0.45 -8.59 -14.22
CA ALA A 234 1.30 -7.99 -15.24
C ALA A 234 2.79 -8.14 -14.93
N ALA A 235 3.20 -7.94 -13.66
CA ALA A 235 4.58 -8.16 -13.22
C ALA A 235 5.03 -9.64 -13.31
N ALA A 236 4.08 -10.58 -13.35
CA ALA A 236 4.33 -12.00 -13.53
C ALA A 236 4.34 -12.45 -15.00
N LEU A 237 4.12 -11.54 -15.97
CA LEU A 237 4.29 -11.86 -17.38
C LEU A 237 5.78 -11.88 -17.75
N ALA A 238 6.21 -12.97 -18.41
CA ALA A 238 7.57 -13.13 -18.90
C ALA A 238 7.97 -11.98 -19.83
N GLN A 239 7.10 -11.66 -20.79
CA GLN A 239 7.27 -10.60 -21.77
C GLN A 239 5.94 -9.88 -22.04
N ALA A 240 6.01 -8.56 -22.18
CA ALA A 240 4.91 -7.72 -22.65
C ALA A 240 5.48 -6.42 -23.22
N ASP A 241 4.82 -5.86 -24.24
CA ASP A 241 5.04 -4.50 -24.69
C ASP A 241 4.59 -3.51 -23.60
N PRO A 242 5.49 -2.68 -23.04
CA PRO A 242 5.16 -1.79 -21.93
C PRO A 242 4.10 -0.73 -22.25
N ASP A 243 4.05 -0.23 -23.48
CA ASP A 243 3.15 0.85 -23.89
C ASP A 243 1.72 0.31 -24.08
N LEU A 244 1.60 -0.84 -24.75
CA LEU A 244 0.34 -1.55 -24.87
C LEU A 244 -0.19 -1.99 -23.50
N LEU A 245 0.67 -2.61 -22.69
CA LEU A 245 0.30 -3.10 -21.36
C LEU A 245 -0.14 -1.96 -20.44
N GLY A 246 0.56 -0.83 -20.45
CA GLY A 246 0.18 0.35 -19.67
C GLY A 246 -1.21 0.88 -20.03
N THR A 247 -1.54 0.93 -21.33
CA THR A 247 -2.87 1.33 -21.83
C THR A 247 -3.97 0.38 -21.35
N GLU A 248 -3.72 -0.93 -21.42
CA GLU A 248 -4.66 -1.97 -20.98
C GLU A 248 -4.89 -1.94 -19.46
N LEU A 249 -3.82 -1.73 -18.68
CA LEU A 249 -3.93 -1.59 -17.23
C LEU A 249 -4.68 -0.31 -16.84
N ALA A 250 -4.44 0.82 -17.53
CA ALA A 250 -5.16 2.08 -17.32
C ALA A 250 -6.66 1.96 -17.64
N ALA A 251 -7.01 1.20 -18.68
CA ALA A 251 -8.41 0.86 -19.01
C ALA A 251 -9.00 -0.25 -18.12
N SER A 252 -8.18 -0.94 -17.33
CA SER A 252 -8.56 -2.13 -16.59
C SER A 252 -9.17 -3.22 -17.49
N ASP A 253 -8.57 -3.47 -18.66
CA ASP A 253 -9.07 -4.41 -19.68
C ASP A 253 -8.72 -5.86 -19.32
N THR A 254 -9.66 -6.60 -18.72
CA THR A 254 -9.44 -8.01 -18.34
C THR A 254 -9.19 -8.88 -19.56
N GLU A 255 -9.97 -8.71 -20.63
CA GLU A 255 -9.93 -9.60 -21.80
C GLU A 255 -8.58 -9.53 -22.51
N LYS A 256 -7.99 -8.34 -22.65
CA LYS A 256 -6.66 -8.20 -23.26
C LYS A 256 -5.55 -8.78 -22.38
N LEU A 257 -5.64 -8.63 -21.06
CA LEU A 257 -4.67 -9.25 -20.15
C LEU A 257 -4.73 -10.78 -20.22
N LEU A 258 -5.93 -11.36 -20.29
CA LEU A 258 -6.12 -12.81 -20.40
C LEU A 258 -5.56 -13.41 -21.70
N ARG A 259 -5.48 -12.64 -22.79
CA ARG A 259 -4.81 -13.08 -24.03
C ARG A 259 -3.32 -13.37 -23.83
N ARG A 260 -2.72 -12.89 -22.73
CA ARG A 260 -1.30 -13.09 -22.39
C ARG A 260 -1.06 -14.22 -21.38
N ARG A 261 -2.05 -15.06 -21.10
CA ARG A 261 -1.93 -16.18 -20.14
C ARG A 261 -0.76 -17.12 -20.44
N GLU A 262 -0.38 -17.30 -21.71
CA GLU A 262 0.76 -18.14 -22.11
C GLU A 262 2.12 -17.55 -21.66
N GLN A 263 2.18 -16.24 -21.38
CA GLN A 263 3.35 -15.56 -20.85
C GLN A 263 3.36 -15.53 -19.31
N PHE A 264 2.33 -16.02 -18.65
CA PHE A 264 2.15 -15.90 -17.21
C PHE A 264 3.04 -16.87 -16.42
N GLN A 265 3.79 -16.35 -15.45
CA GLN A 265 4.67 -17.13 -14.60
C GLN A 265 4.06 -17.30 -13.20
N GLY A 266 3.43 -18.45 -12.96
CA GLY A 266 2.70 -18.73 -11.71
C GLY A 266 3.55 -18.61 -10.44
N GLU A 267 4.79 -19.12 -10.46
CA GLU A 267 5.72 -18.99 -9.32
C GLU A 267 6.08 -17.54 -9.02
N ARG A 268 6.30 -16.72 -10.06
CA ARG A 268 6.56 -15.29 -9.91
C ARG A 268 5.34 -14.56 -9.33
N TYR A 269 4.13 -14.91 -9.78
CA TYR A 269 2.91 -14.34 -9.24
C TYR A 269 2.74 -14.64 -7.74
N ARG A 270 2.95 -15.90 -7.32
CA ARG A 270 2.90 -16.29 -5.91
C ARG A 270 3.96 -15.58 -5.07
N LEU A 271 5.18 -15.46 -5.59
CA LEU A 271 6.26 -14.71 -4.95
C LEU A 271 5.84 -13.25 -4.69
N LEU A 272 5.22 -12.58 -5.67
CA LEU A 272 4.75 -11.20 -5.51
C LEU A 272 3.57 -11.07 -4.53
N LEU A 273 2.74 -12.11 -4.42
CA LEU A 273 1.61 -12.16 -3.49
C LEU A 273 1.98 -12.65 -2.08
N SER A 274 3.20 -13.13 -1.85
CA SER A 274 3.63 -13.71 -0.58
C SER A 274 3.48 -12.80 0.66
N PRO A 275 3.40 -11.45 0.57
CA PRO A 275 3.01 -10.64 1.72
C PRO A 275 1.60 -10.95 2.26
N ILE A 276 0.70 -11.48 1.43
CA ILE A 276 -0.66 -11.86 1.81
C ILE A 276 -0.60 -13.24 2.50
N LYS A 277 -0.98 -13.29 3.77
CA LYS A 277 -0.91 -14.53 4.57
C LYS A 277 -1.96 -15.59 4.17
N ASP A 278 -3.19 -15.15 3.91
CA ASP A 278 -4.33 -16.04 3.66
C ASP A 278 -4.65 -16.13 2.16
N GLN A 279 -3.84 -16.89 1.41
CA GLN A 279 -4.04 -17.08 -0.04
C GLN A 279 -4.87 -18.34 -0.32
N LYS A 280 -5.99 -18.19 -1.06
CA LYS A 280 -6.80 -19.33 -1.53
C LYS A 280 -6.56 -19.67 -3.01
N LEU A 281 -5.49 -19.14 -3.61
CA LEU A 281 -5.17 -19.41 -5.01
C LEU A 281 -4.72 -20.88 -5.18
N PRO A 282 -5.17 -21.58 -6.24
CA PRO A 282 -4.81 -22.98 -6.47
C PRO A 282 -3.29 -23.22 -6.50
N ALA A 283 -2.87 -24.35 -5.95
CA ALA A 283 -1.48 -24.79 -5.95
C ALA A 283 -1.08 -25.36 -7.32
N GLN A 284 -0.06 -24.74 -7.93
CA GLN A 284 0.84 -25.21 -8.98
C GLN A 284 0.30 -25.62 -10.36
N THR A 285 -1.01 -25.73 -10.60
CA THR A 285 -1.52 -26.01 -11.96
C THR A 285 -1.96 -24.74 -12.67
N GLU A 286 -1.60 -24.58 -13.95
CA GLU A 286 -2.22 -23.55 -14.79
C GLU A 286 -3.74 -23.75 -14.78
N PRO A 287 -4.53 -22.68 -14.52
CA PRO A 287 -5.98 -22.80 -14.55
C PRO A 287 -6.48 -23.34 -15.90
N SER A 288 -7.33 -24.37 -15.85
CA SER A 288 -7.88 -25.00 -17.05
C SER A 288 -9.05 -24.22 -17.65
N ASP A 289 -9.75 -23.42 -16.85
CA ASP A 289 -10.92 -22.66 -17.27
C ASP A 289 -10.72 -21.14 -17.16
N LEU A 290 -11.46 -20.40 -17.99
CA LEU A 290 -11.35 -18.94 -18.09
C LEU A 290 -11.80 -18.22 -16.81
N GLN A 291 -12.76 -18.77 -16.06
CA GLN A 291 -13.27 -18.14 -14.84
C GLN A 291 -12.22 -18.16 -13.73
N THR A 292 -11.50 -19.27 -13.59
CA THR A 292 -10.37 -19.35 -12.67
C THR A 292 -9.27 -18.35 -13.05
N TRP A 293 -8.96 -18.17 -14.34
CA TRP A 293 -8.03 -17.12 -14.78
C TRP A 293 -8.49 -15.70 -14.43
N ARG A 294 -9.79 -15.40 -14.52
CA ARG A 294 -10.34 -14.08 -14.12
C ARG A 294 -10.12 -13.79 -12.64
N SER A 295 -10.13 -14.83 -11.78
CA SER A 295 -9.85 -14.66 -10.34
C SER A 295 -8.42 -14.18 -10.05
N TYR A 296 -7.45 -14.50 -10.91
CA TYR A 296 -6.07 -14.00 -10.82
C TYR A 296 -5.97 -12.51 -11.16
N LEU A 297 -6.98 -11.95 -11.83
CA LEU A 297 -7.09 -10.52 -12.14
C LEU A 297 -7.98 -9.76 -11.14
N GLY A 298 -8.43 -10.45 -10.08
CA GLY A 298 -9.24 -9.91 -8.99
C GLY A 298 -10.74 -9.90 -9.24
N GLU A 299 -11.22 -10.72 -10.18
CA GLU A 299 -12.64 -11.02 -10.33
C GLU A 299 -13.05 -12.21 -9.44
N ARG A 300 -14.34 -12.54 -9.43
CA ARG A 300 -14.88 -13.68 -8.67
C ARG A 300 -14.53 -15.00 -9.34
N ASN A 301 -14.39 -16.07 -8.54
CA ASN A 301 -14.28 -17.44 -9.07
C ASN A 301 -15.66 -17.97 -9.51
N ALA A 302 -15.72 -19.24 -9.96
CA ALA A 302 -16.96 -19.90 -10.36
C ALA A 302 -17.99 -19.98 -9.22
N ASP A 303 -17.50 -20.07 -7.98
CA ASP A 303 -18.33 -20.05 -6.79
C ASP A 303 -18.78 -18.64 -6.40
N GLY A 304 -18.45 -17.57 -7.13
CA GLY A 304 -18.85 -16.20 -6.78
C GLY A 304 -18.05 -15.55 -5.64
N ASP A 305 -17.00 -16.20 -5.15
CA ASP A 305 -16.09 -15.71 -4.11
C ASP A 305 -14.86 -15.01 -4.69
N PHE A 306 -14.23 -14.14 -3.91
CA PHE A 306 -12.91 -13.58 -4.24
C PHE A 306 -11.77 -14.48 -3.73
N ALA A 307 -10.81 -14.77 -4.60
CA ALA A 307 -9.68 -15.65 -4.29
C ALA A 307 -8.74 -15.09 -3.21
N LEU A 308 -8.69 -13.76 -3.03
CA LEU A 308 -7.80 -13.08 -2.10
C LEU A 308 -8.52 -11.97 -1.35
N GLN A 309 -8.15 -11.78 -0.08
CA GLN A 309 -8.51 -10.63 0.72
C GLN A 309 -7.29 -10.13 1.50
N THR A 310 -7.07 -8.82 1.49
CA THR A 310 -5.86 -8.22 2.03
C THR A 310 -6.19 -7.08 2.97
N ASN A 311 -5.40 -6.94 4.03
CA ASN A 311 -5.34 -5.68 4.76
C ASN A 311 -4.56 -4.62 3.94
N LEU A 312 -4.52 -3.37 4.39
CA LEU A 312 -3.94 -2.28 3.61
C LEU A 312 -2.40 -2.38 3.50
N PRO A 313 -1.64 -2.69 4.58
CA PRO A 313 -0.20 -2.94 4.49
C PRO A 313 0.19 -4.11 3.57
N GLU A 314 -0.52 -5.24 3.65
CA GLU A 314 -0.28 -6.40 2.76
C GLU A 314 -0.46 -6.00 1.28
N LEU A 315 -1.53 -5.27 0.97
CA LEU A 315 -1.77 -4.77 -0.38
C LEU A 315 -0.66 -3.85 -0.86
N ALA A 316 -0.20 -2.91 -0.01
CA ALA A 316 0.88 -2.00 -0.34
C ALA A 316 2.19 -2.73 -0.61
N LEU A 317 2.55 -3.74 0.20
CA LEU A 317 3.75 -4.56 -0.02
C LEU A 317 3.66 -5.36 -1.32
N THR A 318 2.51 -5.93 -1.65
CA THR A 318 2.28 -6.62 -2.93
C THR A 318 2.43 -5.67 -4.12
N MET A 319 1.82 -4.48 -4.06
CA MET A 319 1.95 -3.48 -5.12
C MET A 319 3.40 -3.00 -5.27
N ARG A 320 4.10 -2.75 -4.15
CA ARG A 320 5.52 -2.42 -4.13
C ARG A 320 6.35 -3.49 -4.83
N ALA A 321 6.19 -4.76 -4.43
CA ALA A 321 6.95 -5.86 -5.00
C ALA A 321 6.72 -5.96 -6.52
N ALA A 322 5.47 -5.83 -6.97
CA ALA A 322 5.14 -5.86 -8.40
C ALA A 322 5.78 -4.69 -9.17
N LEU A 323 5.67 -3.45 -8.67
CA LEU A 323 6.23 -2.26 -9.30
C LEU A 323 7.76 -2.33 -9.41
N LEU A 324 8.47 -2.80 -8.38
CA LEU A 324 9.92 -2.97 -8.41
C LEU A 324 10.37 -4.15 -9.29
N SER A 325 9.51 -5.15 -9.47
CA SER A 325 9.85 -6.36 -10.24
C SER A 325 9.99 -6.11 -11.74
N LYS A 326 9.16 -5.22 -12.30
CA LYS A 326 9.06 -4.86 -13.72
C LYS A 326 8.66 -3.38 -13.90
N PRO A 327 9.48 -2.41 -13.45
CA PRO A 327 9.09 -0.99 -13.42
C PRO A 327 8.71 -0.45 -14.80
N GLU A 328 9.33 -0.95 -15.86
CA GLU A 328 9.03 -0.57 -17.24
C GLU A 328 7.58 -0.84 -17.65
N TYR A 329 6.97 -1.95 -17.20
CA TYR A 329 5.60 -2.34 -17.57
C TYR A 329 4.52 -1.37 -17.08
N PHE A 330 4.85 -0.55 -16.08
CA PHE A 330 3.87 0.28 -15.39
C PHE A 330 3.94 1.76 -15.77
N ARG A 331 4.90 2.18 -16.60
CA ARG A 331 5.07 3.59 -17.00
C ARG A 331 3.81 4.18 -17.66
N GLY A 332 3.11 3.37 -18.47
CA GLY A 332 1.87 3.80 -19.13
C GLY A 332 0.70 4.06 -18.19
N LEU A 333 0.76 3.67 -16.90
CA LEU A 333 -0.25 4.04 -15.90
C LEU A 333 -0.31 5.55 -15.64
N SER A 334 0.73 6.31 -16.02
CA SER A 334 0.70 7.78 -16.05
C SER A 334 -0.36 8.36 -16.99
N GLN A 335 -0.86 7.56 -17.93
CA GLN A 335 -1.89 7.95 -18.90
C GLN A 335 -3.32 7.73 -18.38
N ASN A 336 -3.50 7.18 -17.17
CA ASN A 336 -4.81 6.98 -16.58
C ASN A 336 -5.46 8.32 -16.20
N GLY A 337 -6.63 8.61 -16.79
CA GLY A 337 -7.29 9.91 -16.72
C GLY A 337 -7.04 10.81 -17.95
N ILE A 338 -6.06 10.45 -18.80
CA ILE A 338 -5.81 11.09 -20.10
C ILE A 338 -6.50 10.31 -21.21
N LEU A 339 -6.32 8.99 -21.21
CA LEU A 339 -6.91 8.12 -22.23
C LEU A 339 -8.45 8.10 -22.11
N PRO A 340 -9.21 8.21 -23.21
CA PRO A 340 -10.67 8.27 -23.17
C PRO A 340 -11.34 7.06 -22.50
N ASN A 341 -10.74 5.88 -22.62
CA ASN A 341 -11.23 4.61 -22.07
C ASN A 341 -10.60 4.24 -20.72
N SER A 342 -9.79 5.11 -20.12
CA SER A 342 -9.17 4.84 -18.83
C SER A 342 -10.16 4.97 -17.68
N THR A 343 -9.89 4.28 -16.57
CA THR A 343 -10.80 4.26 -15.42
C THR A 343 -10.99 5.60 -14.74
N LEU A 344 -10.04 6.52 -14.89
CA LEU A 344 -10.11 7.88 -14.35
C LEU A 344 -10.60 8.92 -15.39
N ALA A 345 -10.95 8.53 -16.62
CA ALA A 345 -11.31 9.48 -17.69
C ALA A 345 -12.44 10.46 -17.28
N GLY A 346 -13.47 9.94 -16.61
CA GLY A 346 -14.63 10.72 -16.16
C GLY A 346 -14.44 11.51 -14.86
N GLN A 347 -13.24 11.52 -14.26
CA GLN A 347 -12.98 12.28 -13.04
C GLN A 347 -12.74 13.77 -13.30
N ARG A 348 -12.81 14.59 -12.25
CA ARG A 348 -12.64 16.05 -12.33
C ARG A 348 -11.29 16.45 -12.93
N GLU A 349 -11.30 17.43 -13.84
CA GLU A 349 -10.07 17.91 -14.49
C GLU A 349 -9.05 18.51 -13.51
N THR A 350 -9.50 19.11 -12.41
CA THR A 350 -8.61 19.63 -11.35
C THR A 350 -7.75 18.51 -10.77
N ASP A 351 -8.37 17.38 -10.44
CA ASP A 351 -7.72 16.25 -9.78
C ASP A 351 -6.82 15.51 -10.78
N LYS A 352 -7.26 15.36 -12.03
CA LYS A 352 -6.45 14.79 -13.12
C LYS A 352 -5.25 15.66 -13.48
N LYS A 353 -5.39 16.99 -13.42
CA LYS A 353 -4.28 17.92 -13.67
C LYS A 353 -3.17 17.76 -12.61
N LEU A 354 -3.53 17.55 -11.35
CA LEU A 354 -2.57 17.28 -10.28
C LEU A 354 -1.78 16.00 -10.57
N LEU A 355 -2.45 14.90 -10.94
CA LEU A 355 -1.77 13.65 -11.31
C LEU A 355 -0.78 13.84 -12.46
N ARG A 356 -1.14 14.65 -13.48
CA ARG A 356 -0.26 14.97 -14.61
C ARG A 356 0.96 15.79 -14.18
N GLN A 357 0.76 16.80 -13.34
CA GLN A 357 1.85 17.66 -12.83
C GLN A 357 2.86 16.88 -12.00
N LEU A 358 2.38 15.93 -11.21
CA LEU A 358 3.21 15.06 -10.37
C LEU A 358 3.73 13.81 -11.11
N GLN A 359 3.35 13.64 -12.39
CA GLN A 359 3.65 12.45 -13.18
C GLN A 359 3.32 11.16 -12.39
N VAL A 360 2.07 11.02 -11.95
CA VAL A 360 1.66 9.91 -11.09
C VAL A 360 1.27 8.69 -11.92
N LEU A 361 1.78 7.51 -11.57
CA LEU A 361 1.24 6.23 -12.03
C LEU A 361 -0.03 5.93 -11.24
N ALA A 362 -1.18 5.81 -11.91
CA ALA A 362 -2.46 5.60 -11.25
C ALA A 362 -3.16 4.32 -11.71
N LYS A 363 -3.60 3.49 -10.76
CA LYS A 363 -4.43 2.31 -11.02
C LYS A 363 -5.59 2.26 -10.04
N THR A 364 -6.80 2.05 -10.56
CA THR A 364 -7.99 1.80 -9.76
C THR A 364 -8.25 0.31 -9.60
N GLY A 365 -8.77 -0.09 -8.44
CA GLY A 365 -9.42 -1.38 -8.19
C GLY A 365 -10.84 -1.15 -7.70
N THR A 366 -11.83 -1.76 -8.33
CA THR A 366 -13.21 -1.75 -7.83
C THR A 366 -13.63 -3.18 -7.58
N VAL A 367 -14.17 -3.42 -6.39
CA VAL A 367 -14.88 -4.63 -6.01
C VAL A 367 -16.36 -4.30 -6.07
N SER A 368 -17.14 -5.06 -6.82
CA SER A 368 -18.57 -4.83 -6.97
C SER A 368 -19.38 -6.08 -6.63
N THR A 369 -20.66 -5.89 -6.28
CA THR A 369 -21.67 -6.96 -6.27
C THR A 369 -21.81 -7.57 -7.66
N VAL A 370 -22.52 -8.70 -7.76
CA VAL A 370 -22.85 -9.32 -9.06
C VAL A 370 -23.61 -8.37 -9.99
N ASP A 371 -24.42 -7.47 -9.43
CA ASP A 371 -25.20 -6.46 -10.17
C ASP A 371 -24.40 -5.19 -10.49
N GLY A 372 -23.11 -5.15 -10.15
CA GLY A 372 -22.20 -4.06 -10.51
C GLY A 372 -22.11 -2.93 -9.49
N HIS A 373 -22.86 -2.97 -8.39
CA HIS A 373 -22.77 -1.96 -7.32
C HIS A 373 -21.44 -2.03 -6.57
N PRO A 374 -20.74 -0.92 -6.34
CA PRO A 374 -19.43 -0.94 -5.70
C PRO A 374 -19.53 -1.32 -4.21
N LEU A 375 -18.74 -2.33 -3.82
CA LEU A 375 -18.56 -2.79 -2.44
C LEU A 375 -17.31 -2.18 -1.80
N ALA A 376 -16.22 -2.07 -2.56
CA ALA A 376 -14.99 -1.45 -2.10
C ALA A 376 -14.18 -0.90 -3.28
N GLY A 377 -13.71 0.33 -3.13
CA GLY A 377 -12.84 1.01 -4.05
C GLY A 377 -11.42 1.03 -3.51
N HIS A 378 -10.46 0.92 -4.42
CA HIS A 378 -9.04 1.07 -4.19
C HIS A 378 -8.44 2.00 -5.24
N LEU A 379 -7.48 2.81 -4.84
CA LEU A 379 -6.68 3.62 -5.74
C LEU A 379 -5.20 3.49 -5.35
N MET A 380 -4.40 2.99 -6.28
CA MET A 380 -2.94 2.95 -6.17
C MET A 380 -2.37 4.13 -6.94
N LEU A 381 -1.54 4.93 -6.26
CA LEU A 381 -0.77 6.02 -6.84
C LEU A 381 0.73 5.77 -6.57
N ALA A 382 1.60 5.94 -7.56
CA ALA A 382 3.04 5.91 -7.37
C ALA A 382 3.72 7.04 -8.14
N TRP A 383 4.75 7.68 -7.57
CA TRP A 383 5.38 8.84 -8.21
C TRP A 383 6.85 9.02 -7.81
N PRO A 384 7.64 9.74 -8.63
CA PRO A 384 7.32 10.17 -10.02
C PRO A 384 7.31 8.99 -11.01
N ALA A 385 6.61 9.11 -12.14
CA ALA A 385 6.42 8.00 -13.10
C ALA A 385 7.72 7.46 -13.69
N THR A 386 8.73 8.31 -13.86
CA THR A 386 10.03 7.94 -14.44
C THR A 386 10.83 7.03 -13.52
N HIS A 387 10.82 7.32 -12.21
CA HIS A 387 11.49 6.55 -11.17
C HIS A 387 10.66 6.62 -9.87
N PRO A 388 9.62 5.76 -9.72
CA PRO A 388 8.72 5.86 -8.59
C PRO A 388 9.45 5.55 -7.28
N VAL A 389 9.36 6.47 -6.33
CA VAL A 389 9.97 6.37 -4.99
C VAL A 389 8.92 6.33 -3.88
N PHE A 390 7.71 6.81 -4.17
CA PHE A 390 6.56 6.74 -3.28
C PHE A 390 5.45 5.87 -3.86
N LEU A 391 4.74 5.19 -2.97
CA LEU A 391 3.55 4.40 -3.25
C LEU A 391 2.47 4.75 -2.23
N ALA A 392 1.32 5.22 -2.71
CA ALA A 392 0.13 5.40 -1.90
C ALA A 392 -0.97 4.44 -2.31
N ILE A 393 -1.60 3.79 -1.34
CA ILE A 393 -2.83 3.02 -1.53
C ILE A 393 -3.94 3.68 -0.73
N PHE A 394 -5.03 4.00 -1.42
CA PHE A 394 -6.26 4.48 -0.81
C PHE A 394 -7.33 3.40 -0.92
N ARG A 395 -8.21 3.32 0.08
CA ARG A 395 -9.29 2.36 0.16
C ARG A 395 -10.52 3.01 0.77
N GLN A 396 -11.68 2.71 0.20
CA GLN A 396 -12.96 3.13 0.77
C GLN A 396 -14.05 2.13 0.41
N ARG A 397 -14.89 1.77 1.38
CA ARG A 397 -16.04 0.86 1.20
C ARG A 397 -17.19 1.60 0.50
N GLY A 398 -18.01 0.87 -0.24
CA GLY A 398 -19.22 1.39 -0.91
C GLY A 398 -19.00 2.33 -2.10
N VAL A 399 -17.76 2.54 -2.56
CA VAL A 399 -17.44 3.43 -3.69
C VAL A 399 -16.55 2.74 -4.72
N SER A 400 -16.56 3.23 -5.96
CA SER A 400 -15.63 2.75 -6.98
C SER A 400 -14.22 3.28 -6.72
N GLY A 401 -13.18 2.59 -7.20
CA GLY A 401 -11.80 3.05 -7.06
C GLY A 401 -11.55 4.41 -7.71
N ALA A 402 -12.29 4.76 -8.77
CA ALA A 402 -12.18 6.05 -9.44
C ALA A 402 -12.73 7.20 -8.58
N ALA A 403 -13.81 6.97 -7.83
CA ALA A 403 -14.44 7.98 -6.97
C ALA A 403 -13.54 8.43 -5.79
N ILE A 404 -12.51 7.65 -5.47
CA ILE A 404 -11.54 7.97 -4.40
C ILE A 404 -10.61 9.11 -4.81
N LEU A 405 -10.43 9.37 -6.11
CA LEU A 405 -9.41 10.30 -6.62
C LEU A 405 -9.48 11.69 -5.97
N SER A 406 -10.69 12.23 -5.76
CA SER A 406 -10.84 13.54 -5.12
C SER A 406 -10.19 13.63 -3.74
N LYS A 407 -10.40 12.61 -2.89
CA LYS A 407 -9.85 12.59 -1.54
C LYS A 407 -8.34 12.36 -1.60
N ALA A 408 -7.91 11.49 -2.50
CA ALA A 408 -6.49 11.22 -2.73
C ALA A 408 -5.73 12.46 -3.21
N ALA A 409 -6.32 13.25 -4.12
CA ALA A 409 -5.70 14.47 -4.64
C ALA A 409 -5.46 15.54 -3.56
N ALA A 410 -6.37 15.66 -2.58
CA ALA A 410 -6.19 16.56 -1.45
C ALA A 410 -4.96 16.18 -0.60
N LEU A 411 -4.84 14.89 -0.24
CA LEU A 411 -3.68 14.38 0.52
C LEU A 411 -2.38 14.43 -0.29
N LEU A 412 -2.44 14.13 -1.57
CA LEU A 412 -1.29 14.16 -2.47
C LEU A 412 -0.69 15.56 -2.58
N SER A 413 -1.53 16.60 -2.56
CA SER A 413 -1.06 18.00 -2.56
C SER A 413 -0.24 18.32 -1.30
N THR A 414 -0.67 17.82 -0.14
CA THR A 414 0.09 17.96 1.12
C THR A 414 1.38 17.15 1.07
N TRP A 415 1.32 15.89 0.63
CA TRP A 415 2.50 15.03 0.57
C TRP A 415 3.54 15.48 -0.44
N GLN A 416 3.17 16.23 -1.48
CA GLN A 416 4.16 16.85 -2.36
C GLN A 416 5.09 17.80 -1.60
N HIS A 417 4.57 18.48 -0.58
CA HIS A 417 5.33 19.38 0.27
C HIS A 417 6.15 18.60 1.30
N ASP A 418 5.52 17.67 2.02
CA ASP A 418 6.14 16.94 3.13
C ASP A 418 7.14 15.86 2.65
N TYR A 419 6.91 15.30 1.46
CA TYR A 419 7.70 14.21 0.88
C TYR A 419 8.15 14.55 -0.56
N PRO A 420 9.02 15.55 -0.74
CA PRO A 420 9.48 15.94 -2.06
C PRO A 420 10.40 14.86 -2.65
N SER A 421 10.16 14.48 -3.92
CA SER A 421 10.89 13.39 -4.59
C SER A 421 12.40 13.59 -4.64
N ARG A 422 12.88 14.85 -4.66
CA ARG A 422 14.31 15.18 -4.64
C ARG A 422 15.05 14.70 -3.39
N PHE A 423 14.34 14.46 -2.30
CA PHE A 423 14.89 13.97 -1.03
C PHE A 423 14.43 12.54 -0.72
N ALA A 424 13.82 11.83 -1.67
CA ALA A 424 13.17 10.56 -1.37
C ALA A 424 14.11 9.35 -1.33
N ALA A 425 15.29 9.45 -1.95
CA ALA A 425 16.20 8.34 -2.15
C ALA A 425 17.63 8.71 -1.77
N VAL A 426 18.34 7.79 -1.13
CA VAL A 426 19.77 7.88 -0.83
C VAL A 426 20.45 6.61 -1.36
N ARG A 427 21.63 6.78 -1.98
CA ARG A 427 22.46 5.70 -2.49
C ARG A 427 23.71 5.55 -1.63
N VAL A 428 23.94 4.36 -1.10
CA VAL A 428 25.07 4.08 -0.20
C VAL A 428 25.80 2.81 -0.65
N SER A 429 27.08 2.92 -0.95
CA SER A 429 27.99 1.81 -1.15
C SER A 429 28.26 1.13 0.19
N LEU A 430 27.86 -0.14 0.28
CA LEU A 430 28.02 -0.96 1.48
C LEU A 430 29.36 -1.66 1.46
N LEU A 431 30.07 -1.60 2.59
CA LEU A 431 31.25 -2.41 2.88
C LEU A 431 32.36 -2.28 1.81
N THR A 432 32.43 -1.10 1.20
CA THR A 432 33.28 -0.77 0.04
C THR A 432 34.76 -1.15 0.20
N PRO A 433 35.42 -0.94 1.37
CA PRO A 433 36.84 -1.29 1.52
C PRO A 433 37.08 -2.73 2.02
N THR A 434 36.04 -3.55 2.11
CA THR A 434 36.13 -4.89 2.73
C THR A 434 36.15 -5.98 1.67
N ASP A 435 36.68 -7.15 2.05
CA ASP A 435 36.66 -8.34 1.20
C ASP A 435 35.21 -8.75 0.88
N PRO A 436 34.80 -8.88 -0.40
CA PRO A 436 33.47 -9.32 -0.78
C PRO A 436 33.06 -10.66 -0.15
N ASP A 437 34.01 -11.57 0.11
CA ASP A 437 33.74 -12.87 0.73
C ASP A 437 33.55 -12.77 2.25
N SER A 438 33.82 -11.61 2.84
CA SER A 438 33.67 -11.37 4.29
C SER A 438 32.26 -10.98 4.70
N TRP A 439 31.28 -10.94 3.79
CA TRP A 439 29.89 -10.66 4.12
C TRP A 439 28.89 -11.21 3.11
N SER A 440 27.65 -11.40 3.56
CA SER A 440 26.53 -11.85 2.75
C SER A 440 25.28 -11.03 3.00
N ALA A 441 24.40 -10.98 2.00
CA ALA A 441 23.06 -10.41 2.10
C ALA A 441 22.03 -11.54 2.12
N GLU A 442 21.48 -11.82 3.29
CA GLU A 442 20.53 -12.89 3.56
C GLU A 442 19.09 -12.33 3.61
N PRO A 443 18.15 -12.92 2.86
CA PRO A 443 16.77 -12.46 2.84
C PRO A 443 15.96 -13.04 4.01
N ASP A 444 15.37 -12.18 4.84
CA ASP A 444 14.41 -12.59 5.90
C ASP A 444 12.99 -12.84 5.40
N CYS A 445 12.73 -12.42 4.17
CA CYS A 445 11.49 -12.64 3.45
C CYS A 445 11.82 -12.84 1.97
N PRO A 446 10.91 -13.42 1.17
CA PRO A 446 11.23 -13.84 -0.19
C PRO A 446 11.94 -12.77 -1.04
N LEU A 447 13.05 -13.19 -1.66
CA LEU A 447 13.92 -12.34 -2.47
C LEU A 447 13.42 -12.28 -3.92
N VAL A 448 13.38 -11.08 -4.48
CA VAL A 448 13.15 -10.82 -5.89
C VAL A 448 14.45 -10.24 -6.47
N ALA A 449 14.99 -10.91 -7.48
CA ALA A 449 16.17 -10.45 -8.22
C ALA A 449 15.81 -10.20 -9.68
N ASN A 450 16.23 -9.06 -10.23
CA ASN A 450 16.07 -8.72 -11.63
C ASN A 450 17.23 -7.82 -12.10
N GLN A 451 17.18 -7.39 -13.36
CA GLN A 451 18.17 -6.47 -13.95
C GLN A 451 18.26 -5.10 -13.26
N HIS A 452 17.24 -4.72 -12.48
CA HIS A 452 17.18 -3.45 -11.77
C HIS A 452 17.72 -3.55 -10.33
N GLY A 453 17.94 -4.76 -9.82
CA GLY A 453 18.50 -5.00 -8.49
C GLY A 453 17.90 -6.20 -7.78
N ARG A 454 18.30 -6.34 -6.52
CA ARG A 454 17.87 -7.37 -5.58
C ARG A 454 17.14 -6.69 -4.43
N PHE A 455 15.91 -7.10 -4.18
CA PHE A 455 15.11 -6.60 -3.06
C PHE A 455 14.24 -7.71 -2.51
N THR A 456 13.80 -7.57 -1.27
CA THR A 456 12.85 -8.52 -0.68
C THR A 456 11.44 -7.95 -0.70
N VAL A 457 10.44 -8.82 -0.71
CA VAL A 457 9.02 -8.42 -0.74
C VAL A 457 8.62 -7.55 0.45
N CYS A 458 9.24 -7.74 1.62
CA CYS A 458 9.03 -6.94 2.81
C CYS A 458 9.94 -5.70 2.90
N GLY A 459 10.91 -5.57 2.00
CA GLY A 459 11.81 -4.40 1.89
C GLY A 459 13.02 -4.43 2.82
N GLN A 460 13.22 -5.51 3.57
CA GLN A 460 14.31 -5.67 4.53
C GLN A 460 15.29 -6.77 4.10
N ILE A 461 16.58 -6.53 4.30
CA ILE A 461 17.66 -7.46 3.97
C ILE A 461 18.59 -7.52 5.17
N ARG A 462 18.90 -8.74 5.63
CA ARG A 462 19.87 -8.98 6.68
C ARG A 462 21.26 -9.04 6.06
N ILE A 463 22.20 -8.32 6.64
CA ILE A 463 23.61 -8.36 6.28
C ILE A 463 24.34 -9.08 7.40
N VAL A 464 25.00 -10.18 7.07
CA VAL A 464 25.90 -10.92 7.97
C VAL A 464 27.32 -10.63 7.53
N SER A 465 28.20 -10.19 8.44
CA SER A 465 29.54 -9.75 8.09
C SER A 465 30.58 -10.17 9.13
N SER A 466 31.72 -10.66 8.66
CA SER A 466 32.94 -10.86 9.46
C SER A 466 33.95 -9.72 9.24
N ALA A 467 33.62 -8.73 8.41
CA ALA A 467 34.49 -7.62 8.06
C ALA A 467 34.83 -6.75 9.27
N ARG A 468 36.11 -6.40 9.42
CA ARG A 468 36.58 -5.52 10.50
C ARG A 468 35.94 -4.13 10.36
N GLY A 469 35.28 -3.67 11.42
CA GLY A 469 34.61 -2.36 11.45
C GLY A 469 33.14 -2.41 10.99
N SER A 470 32.65 -3.55 10.51
CA SER A 470 31.22 -3.81 10.34
C SER A 470 30.61 -4.40 11.60
N ARG A 471 29.28 -4.28 11.76
CA ARG A 471 28.53 -5.11 12.70
C ARG A 471 28.49 -6.54 12.18
N SER A 472 28.51 -7.51 13.09
CA SER A 472 28.39 -8.94 12.73
C SER A 472 27.08 -9.24 12.02
N GLU A 473 26.02 -8.55 12.44
CA GLU A 473 24.68 -8.65 11.87
C GLU A 473 24.00 -7.28 11.89
N ARG A 474 23.33 -6.93 10.79
CA ARG A 474 22.52 -5.71 10.68
C ARG A 474 21.40 -5.89 9.67
N VAL A 475 20.31 -5.14 9.84
CA VAL A 475 19.22 -5.08 8.87
C VAL A 475 19.33 -3.77 8.09
N VAL A 476 19.30 -3.86 6.77
CA VAL A 476 19.18 -2.72 5.86
C VAL A 476 17.84 -2.78 5.13
N LYS A 477 17.28 -1.62 4.81
CA LYS A 477 16.01 -1.52 4.08
C LYS A 477 16.27 -0.88 2.73
N GLY A 478 15.78 -1.46 1.64
CA GLY A 478 16.01 -0.90 0.31
C GLY A 478 16.15 -1.93 -0.81
N VAL A 479 16.73 -1.46 -1.91
CA VAL A 479 17.08 -2.25 -3.10
C VAL A 479 18.60 -2.29 -3.22
N LEU A 480 19.18 -3.49 -3.26
CA LEU A 480 20.60 -3.68 -3.53
C LEU A 480 20.84 -3.70 -5.04
N ARG A 481 21.81 -2.91 -5.49
CA ARG A 481 22.29 -2.90 -6.86
C ARG A 481 23.77 -3.24 -6.86
N GLN A 482 24.17 -4.15 -7.73
CA GLN A 482 25.58 -4.42 -8.01
C GLN A 482 25.91 -3.84 -9.38
N THR A 483 27.09 -3.23 -9.50
CA THR A 483 27.57 -2.71 -10.79
C THR A 483 27.98 -3.83 -11.75
N ASP A 484 28.43 -4.97 -11.20
CA ASP A 484 28.95 -6.16 -11.87
C ASP A 484 29.16 -7.28 -10.82
N GLU A 485 29.55 -8.51 -11.23
CA GLU A 485 29.68 -9.68 -10.32
C GLU A 485 30.63 -9.44 -9.13
N HIS A 486 31.65 -8.60 -9.31
CA HIS A 486 32.63 -8.22 -8.28
C HIS A 486 32.53 -6.73 -7.92
N GLY A 487 31.42 -6.10 -8.28
CA GLY A 487 31.19 -4.67 -8.18
C GLY A 487 30.85 -4.17 -6.79
N VAL A 488 30.93 -2.85 -6.63
CA VAL A 488 30.47 -2.19 -5.42
C VAL A 488 28.98 -2.47 -5.23
N THR A 489 28.60 -3.00 -4.07
CA THR A 489 27.19 -3.17 -3.74
C THR A 489 26.63 -1.86 -3.22
N VAL A 490 25.72 -1.26 -4.00
CA VAL A 490 25.04 -0.01 -3.67
C VAL A 490 23.63 -0.32 -3.16
N LEU A 491 23.34 0.09 -1.93
CA LEU A 491 22.00 0.14 -1.38
C LEU A 491 21.32 1.44 -1.81
N GLU A 492 20.18 1.32 -2.50
CA GLU A 492 19.24 2.42 -2.72
C GLU A 492 18.11 2.31 -1.67
N THR A 493 18.00 3.31 -0.79
CA THR A 493 17.06 3.33 0.34
C THR A 493 16.32 4.66 0.43
N ASP A 494 15.31 4.76 1.30
CA ASP A 494 14.70 6.05 1.60
C ASP A 494 15.52 6.88 2.59
N LEU A 495 15.30 8.19 2.56
CA LEU A 495 16.01 9.16 3.39
C LEU A 495 15.95 8.84 4.87
N ASP A 496 14.77 8.56 5.42
CA ASP A 496 14.62 8.37 6.86
C ASP A 496 15.23 7.03 7.30
N SER A 497 15.15 5.97 6.48
CA SER A 497 15.89 4.73 6.74
C SER A 497 17.42 4.92 6.69
N TYR A 498 17.93 5.73 5.76
CA TYR A 498 19.35 6.09 5.74
C TYR A 498 19.75 6.85 7.01
N VAL A 499 19.00 7.90 7.35
CA VAL A 499 19.23 8.76 8.51
C VAL A 499 19.21 7.97 9.81
N ASP A 500 18.25 7.05 9.95
CA ASP A 500 18.15 6.19 11.13
C ASP A 500 19.39 5.29 11.29
N GLY A 501 19.90 4.72 10.18
CA GLY A 501 21.10 3.89 10.18
C GLY A 501 22.41 4.64 10.45
N VAL A 502 22.51 5.91 10.03
CA VAL A 502 23.67 6.77 10.37
C VAL A 502 23.60 7.26 11.80
N LEU A 503 22.43 7.71 12.28
CA LEU A 503 22.26 8.15 13.67
C LEU A 503 22.56 7.03 14.67
N ALA A 504 22.19 5.79 14.33
CA ALA A 504 22.49 4.62 15.15
C ALA A 504 23.99 4.34 15.25
N ALA A 505 24.81 4.87 14.34
CA ALA A 505 26.26 4.70 14.34
C ALA A 505 26.99 5.92 14.91
N GLU A 506 26.62 7.13 14.46
CA GLU A 506 27.38 8.36 14.70
C GLU A 506 26.87 9.15 15.92
N ALA A 507 25.58 9.02 16.28
CA ALA A 507 24.95 9.91 17.25
C ALA A 507 23.80 9.24 18.03
N GLN A 508 24.05 8.03 18.55
CA GLN A 508 23.01 7.22 19.20
C GLN A 508 22.38 7.92 20.41
N ASN A 509 23.16 8.70 21.16
CA ASN A 509 22.77 9.31 22.43
C ASN A 509 22.05 10.65 22.29
N LEU A 510 21.99 11.24 21.08
CA LEU A 510 21.31 12.51 20.89
C LEU A 510 19.79 12.37 21.06
N ALA A 511 19.19 13.35 21.75
CA ALA A 511 17.76 13.47 21.97
C ALA A 511 17.25 14.89 21.64
N GLY A 512 15.92 15.07 21.59
CA GLY A 512 15.27 16.36 21.38
C GLY A 512 15.75 17.12 20.14
N SER A 513 15.82 18.45 20.23
CA SER A 513 16.21 19.33 19.13
C SER A 513 17.65 19.12 18.63
N ALA A 514 18.56 18.63 19.47
CA ALA A 514 19.91 18.25 19.02
C ALA A 514 19.85 17.06 18.06
N ARG A 515 19.03 16.05 18.39
CA ARG A 515 18.78 14.91 17.49
C ARG A 515 18.16 15.39 16.19
N GLU A 516 17.12 16.22 16.25
CA GLU A 516 16.44 16.77 15.06
C GLU A 516 17.40 17.54 14.14
N ALA A 517 18.26 18.40 14.70
CA ALA A 517 19.28 19.11 13.94
C ALA A 517 20.25 18.11 13.25
N MET A 518 20.73 17.12 13.99
CA MET A 518 21.62 16.08 13.45
C MET A 518 20.92 15.24 12.36
N ARG A 519 19.62 14.90 12.53
CA ARG A 519 18.81 14.24 11.48
C ARG A 519 18.86 15.04 10.19
N ALA A 520 18.61 16.35 10.28
CA ALA A 520 18.57 17.23 9.12
C ALA A 520 19.93 17.31 8.40
N VAL A 521 21.05 17.38 9.14
CA VAL A 521 22.40 17.37 8.55
C VAL A 521 22.67 16.08 7.80
N ILE A 522 22.39 14.93 8.42
CA ILE A 522 22.59 13.62 7.79
C ILE A 522 21.71 13.47 6.54
N ALA A 523 20.45 13.86 6.64
CA ALA A 523 19.50 13.82 5.52
C ALA A 523 19.95 14.71 4.35
N TRP A 524 20.41 15.93 4.65
CA TRP A 524 20.88 16.87 3.65
C TRP A 524 22.13 16.33 2.95
N ASN A 525 23.12 15.82 3.70
CA ASN A 525 24.30 15.19 3.12
C ASN A 525 23.94 13.92 2.33
N GLY A 526 22.99 13.14 2.82
CA GLY A 526 22.39 11.98 2.13
C GLY A 526 21.90 12.32 0.72
N SER A 527 21.23 13.46 0.59
CA SER A 527 20.58 13.90 -0.64
C SER A 527 21.53 14.63 -1.61
N HIS A 528 22.60 15.26 -1.11
CA HIS A 528 23.51 16.09 -1.92
C HIS A 528 24.89 15.46 -2.15
N GLY A 529 25.24 14.41 -1.41
CA GLY A 529 26.59 13.87 -1.38
C GLY A 529 26.94 12.85 -2.47
N SER A 530 26.10 12.64 -3.49
CA SER A 530 26.37 11.69 -4.58
C SER A 530 27.68 11.98 -5.33
N HIS A 531 28.16 13.22 -5.31
CA HIS A 531 29.42 13.66 -5.91
C HIS A 531 30.68 13.23 -5.14
N ARG A 532 30.53 12.64 -3.94
CA ARG A 532 31.66 12.16 -3.12
C ARG A 532 32.39 10.99 -3.77
N HIS A 533 31.65 10.12 -4.46
CA HIS A 533 32.17 9.00 -5.24
C HIS A 533 31.54 9.03 -6.63
N ASN A 534 32.23 9.64 -7.59
CA ASN A 534 31.69 9.87 -8.94
C ASN A 534 31.43 8.56 -9.68
N GLU A 535 32.31 7.58 -9.49
CA GLU A 535 32.27 6.25 -10.07
C GLU A 535 30.96 5.50 -9.78
N SER A 536 30.45 5.58 -8.55
CA SER A 536 29.23 4.90 -8.13
C SER A 536 28.03 5.85 -7.99
N SER A 537 28.28 7.17 -7.97
CA SER A 537 27.31 8.22 -7.66
C SER A 537 26.53 7.92 -6.36
N SER A 538 27.27 7.59 -5.31
CA SER A 538 26.76 7.16 -3.99
C SER A 538 27.66 7.63 -2.85
N LEU A 539 27.17 7.54 -1.62
CA LEU A 539 27.94 7.72 -0.39
C LEU A 539 28.63 6.40 -0.01
N CYS A 540 29.78 6.45 0.67
CA CYS A 540 30.33 5.25 1.33
C CYS A 540 29.79 5.11 2.76
N ASP A 541 29.75 3.90 3.29
CA ASP A 541 29.35 3.60 4.68
C ASP A 541 30.49 3.74 5.71
N THR A 542 31.52 4.53 5.36
CA THR A 542 32.70 4.77 6.20
C THR A 542 32.75 6.22 6.68
N THR A 543 33.71 6.53 7.56
CA THR A 543 33.96 7.90 8.06
C THR A 543 34.37 8.91 6.98
N HIS A 544 34.64 8.47 5.74
CA HIS A 544 34.88 9.40 4.62
C HIS A 544 33.61 10.15 4.20
N CYS A 545 32.46 9.47 4.23
CA CYS A 545 31.14 10.08 4.07
C CYS A 545 30.46 10.16 5.44
N MET A 546 29.74 9.11 5.82
CA MET A 546 29.12 8.93 7.14
C MET A 546 29.03 7.44 7.43
N VAL A 547 29.33 7.02 8.66
CA VAL A 547 29.22 5.61 9.03
C VAL A 547 27.76 5.19 9.00
N TYR A 548 27.42 4.21 8.17
CA TYR A 548 26.07 3.66 8.04
C TYR A 548 26.08 2.19 8.50
N LEU A 549 25.42 1.90 9.63
CA LEU A 549 25.41 0.56 10.23
C LEU A 549 24.06 -0.16 10.15
N GLY A 550 23.07 0.42 9.46
CA GLY A 550 21.71 -0.12 9.44
C GLY A 550 21.08 -0.23 10.84
N GLU A 551 20.06 -1.07 10.96
CA GLU A 551 19.35 -1.34 12.23
C GLU A 551 19.83 -2.66 12.85
N LEU A 552 19.69 -2.83 14.16
CA LEU A 552 19.91 -4.13 14.80
C LEU A 552 18.71 -5.05 14.54
N PRO A 553 18.91 -6.36 14.32
CA PRO A 553 17.81 -7.31 14.09
C PRO A 553 16.75 -7.34 15.20
N GLU A 554 17.16 -7.13 16.45
CA GLU A 554 16.29 -7.17 17.64
C GLU A 554 15.69 -5.81 18.01
N ASP A 555 16.05 -4.73 17.32
CA ASP A 555 15.50 -3.42 17.63
C ASP A 555 13.99 -3.43 17.33
N LYS A 556 13.17 -3.16 18.35
CA LYS A 556 11.74 -2.90 18.14
C LYS A 556 11.63 -1.77 17.10
N PRO A 557 10.69 -1.87 16.13
CA PRO A 557 10.50 -0.83 15.14
C PRO A 557 10.32 0.51 15.85
N ARG A 558 11.35 1.36 15.79
CA ARG A 558 11.30 2.69 16.41
C ARG A 558 10.18 3.46 15.74
N ARG A 559 9.50 4.30 16.51
CA ARG A 559 8.44 5.17 15.97
C ARG A 559 9.06 5.95 14.81
N SER A 560 8.51 5.77 13.61
CA SER A 560 8.98 6.40 12.39
C SER A 560 9.14 7.90 12.65
N SER A 561 10.39 8.37 12.70
CA SER A 561 10.69 9.79 12.82
C SER A 561 10.94 10.30 11.42
N HIS A 562 10.22 11.34 11.03
CA HIS A 562 10.37 11.97 9.72
C HIS A 562 11.27 13.20 9.84
N THR A 563 12.16 13.40 8.87
CA THR A 563 13.01 14.57 8.83
C THR A 563 12.25 15.77 8.27
N ASP A 564 12.16 16.85 9.05
CA ASP A 564 11.44 18.07 8.68
C ASP A 564 12.08 18.76 7.44
N ILE A 565 11.27 18.91 6.38
CA ILE A 565 11.67 19.54 5.11
C ILE A 565 12.01 21.02 5.27
N ALA A 566 11.43 21.71 6.26
CA ALA A 566 11.78 23.10 6.56
C ALA A 566 13.25 23.21 7.00
N LEU A 567 13.75 22.24 7.78
CA LEU A 567 15.16 22.19 8.17
C LEU A 567 16.08 21.89 6.98
N LEU A 568 15.66 21.02 6.06
CA LEU A 568 16.44 20.77 4.83
C LEU A 568 16.53 22.01 3.95
N THR A 569 15.42 22.76 3.82
CA THR A 569 15.38 24.01 3.07
C THR A 569 16.25 25.09 3.73
N LEU A 570 16.27 25.15 5.07
CA LEU A 570 17.20 26.00 5.80
C LEU A 570 18.65 25.63 5.51
N LEU A 571 18.98 24.33 5.49
CA LEU A 571 20.33 23.87 5.19
C LEU A 571 20.76 24.18 3.75
N ASP A 572 19.86 24.11 2.77
CA ASP A 572 20.15 24.60 1.40
C ASP A 572 20.63 26.06 1.43
N GLN A 573 19.94 26.92 2.19
CA GLN A 573 20.28 28.33 2.31
C GLN A 573 21.62 28.56 3.04
N LEU A 574 21.84 27.86 4.16
CA LEU A 574 23.07 27.98 4.95
C LEU A 574 24.29 27.45 4.18
N ALA A 575 24.14 26.30 3.51
CA ALA A 575 25.19 25.71 2.70
C ALA A 575 25.57 26.61 1.53
N ALA A 576 24.59 27.15 0.79
CA ALA A 576 24.83 28.08 -0.31
C ALA A 576 25.54 29.37 0.16
N LYS A 577 25.11 29.95 1.28
CA LYS A 577 25.73 31.16 1.85
C LYS A 577 27.17 30.95 2.28
N SER A 578 27.47 29.76 2.82
CA SER A 578 28.79 29.39 3.33
C SER A 578 29.67 28.69 2.29
N GLY A 579 29.21 28.55 1.04
CA GLY A 579 29.95 27.87 -0.03
C GLY A 579 30.19 26.38 0.24
N LEU A 580 29.35 25.74 1.06
CA LEU A 580 29.49 24.34 1.44
C LEU A 580 28.73 23.44 0.46
N ASN A 581 29.42 22.44 -0.08
CA ASN A 581 28.81 21.31 -0.80
C ASN A 581 28.66 20.06 0.10
N TRP A 582 29.13 20.16 1.34
CA TRP A 582 29.00 19.14 2.37
C TRP A 582 28.91 19.80 3.75
N LEU A 583 28.06 19.28 4.62
CA LEU A 583 27.89 19.75 5.98
C LEU A 583 28.70 18.87 6.94
N PRO A 584 29.91 19.29 7.35
CA PRO A 584 30.71 18.52 8.30
C PRO A 584 30.04 18.48 9.68
N PHE A 585 30.25 17.39 10.41
CA PHE A 585 29.86 17.26 11.81
C PHE A 585 30.88 16.38 12.55
N ALA A 586 30.97 16.54 13.87
CA ALA A 586 31.89 15.80 14.71
C ALA A 586 31.35 15.66 16.13
N ASN A 587 31.92 14.76 16.93
CA ASN A 587 31.61 14.66 18.36
C ASN A 587 31.79 16.03 19.06
N GLY A 588 32.94 16.66 18.84
CA GLY A 588 33.32 17.92 19.47
C GLY A 588 33.62 17.72 20.96
N GLY A 589 33.17 18.67 21.79
CA GLY A 589 33.36 18.64 23.24
C GLY A 589 34.51 19.51 23.74
N ASP A 590 34.54 19.69 25.06
CA ASP A 590 35.51 20.49 25.82
C ASP A 590 36.48 19.62 26.64
N GLN A 591 36.42 18.30 26.49
CA GLN A 591 37.30 17.37 27.19
C GLN A 591 38.75 17.55 26.72
N HIS A 592 39.64 17.84 27.68
CA HIS A 592 41.08 17.83 27.44
C HIS A 592 41.60 16.40 27.31
N TRP A 593 42.44 16.16 26.31
CA TRP A 593 43.14 14.89 26.14
C TRP A 593 44.64 15.09 26.04
N GLN A 594 45.38 14.07 26.47
CA GLN A 594 46.82 13.99 26.31
C GLN A 594 47.21 12.58 25.85
N ARG A 595 48.22 12.50 24.97
CA ARG A 595 48.78 11.24 24.52
C ARG A 595 50.28 11.36 24.33
N GLN A 596 51.00 10.35 24.79
CA GLN A 596 52.44 10.22 24.55
C GLN A 596 52.68 9.14 23.48
N LEU A 597 53.62 9.40 22.58
CA LEU A 597 54.11 8.45 21.59
C LEU A 597 55.63 8.47 21.59
N SER A 598 56.24 7.29 21.50
CA SER A 598 57.69 7.20 21.32
C SER A 598 58.11 7.67 19.93
N SER A 599 59.34 8.16 19.79
CA SER A 599 59.95 8.50 18.51
C SER A 599 59.94 7.31 17.54
N ALA A 600 60.10 6.08 18.05
CA ALA A 600 60.02 4.86 17.26
C ALA A 600 58.61 4.60 16.68
N GLU A 601 57.56 4.87 17.44
CA GLU A 601 56.17 4.77 16.96
C GLU A 601 55.85 5.83 15.91
N LEU A 602 56.31 7.07 16.11
CA LEU A 602 56.15 8.15 15.16
C LEU A 602 56.87 7.86 13.84
N SER A 603 58.15 7.48 13.90
CA SER A 603 58.95 7.03 12.75
C SER A 603 58.23 5.92 11.98
N ARG A 604 57.68 4.91 12.69
CA ARG A 604 56.92 3.83 12.06
C ARG A 604 55.62 4.31 11.41
N ALA A 605 54.90 5.21 12.06
CA ALA A 605 53.60 5.69 11.58
C ALA A 605 53.71 6.52 10.28
N PHE A 606 54.80 7.26 10.11
CA PHE A 606 55.07 8.05 8.91
C PHE A 606 56.04 7.38 7.93
N ALA A 607 56.47 6.14 8.21
CA ALA A 607 57.47 5.40 7.41
C ALA A 607 58.79 6.17 7.20
N GLU A 608 59.23 6.89 8.23
CA GLU A 608 60.43 7.74 8.21
C GLU A 608 61.44 7.31 9.28
N ASN A 609 62.74 7.48 9.02
CA ASN A 609 63.78 7.03 9.94
C ASN A 609 63.80 7.85 11.23
N GLN A 610 63.63 9.17 11.12
CA GLN A 610 63.71 10.09 12.24
C GLN A 610 62.85 11.34 11.99
N ILE A 611 62.08 11.76 12.99
CA ILE A 611 61.37 13.03 13.02
C ILE A 611 62.10 13.98 13.99
N LEU A 612 62.59 15.10 13.47
CA LEU A 612 63.38 16.07 14.23
C LEU A 612 62.51 17.10 14.95
N ASP A 613 61.44 17.57 14.31
CA ASP A 613 60.53 18.57 14.87
C ASP A 613 59.12 18.41 14.28
N ILE A 614 58.11 18.83 15.04
CA ILE A 614 56.69 18.81 14.64
C ILE A 614 56.10 20.17 14.99
N ARG A 615 55.69 20.93 13.96
CA ARG A 615 55.11 22.27 14.15
C ARG A 615 53.70 22.35 13.64
N ARG A 616 52.85 23.01 14.41
CA ARG A 616 51.48 23.35 14.01
C ARG A 616 51.48 24.72 13.34
N GLU A 617 50.91 24.79 12.15
CA GLU A 617 50.74 26.01 11.36
C GLU A 617 49.26 26.28 11.13
N ARG A 618 48.83 27.53 11.35
CA ARG A 618 47.48 27.99 10.98
C ARG A 618 47.60 28.93 9.79
N ARG A 619 46.90 28.63 8.70
CA ARG A 619 46.84 29.47 7.50
C ARG A 619 45.84 30.62 7.67
N LYS A 620 45.88 31.57 6.72
CA LYS A 620 45.04 32.79 6.74
C LYS A 620 43.54 32.49 6.64
N ASP A 621 43.19 31.38 6.04
CA ASP A 621 41.83 30.81 5.95
C ASP A 621 41.39 30.07 7.23
N GLY A 622 42.27 29.99 8.24
CA GLY A 622 42.03 29.29 9.49
C GLY A 622 42.31 27.79 9.46
N GLU A 623 42.70 27.22 8.30
CA GLU A 623 43.05 25.81 8.21
C GLU A 623 44.31 25.48 9.02
N LEU A 624 44.31 24.29 9.62
CA LEU A 624 45.40 23.79 10.45
C LEU A 624 46.21 22.74 9.69
N PHE A 625 47.51 22.99 9.60
CA PHE A 625 48.49 22.08 9.03
C PHE A 625 49.54 21.71 10.09
N ILE A 626 50.13 20.53 9.92
CA ILE A 626 51.24 20.05 10.72
C ILE A 626 52.44 19.92 9.78
N ARG A 627 53.51 20.66 10.08
CA ARG A 627 54.78 20.55 9.39
C ARG A 627 55.69 19.59 10.16
N LEU A 628 56.11 18.54 9.48
CA LEU A 628 57.07 17.56 9.97
C LEU A 628 58.45 17.87 9.40
N PHE A 629 59.45 17.89 10.27
CA PHE A 629 60.85 18.10 9.87
C PHE A 629 61.63 16.80 9.99
N TYR A 630 62.25 16.40 8.89
CA TYR A 630 63.13 15.23 8.80
C TYR A 630 64.58 15.68 8.58
N PRO A 631 65.58 14.77 8.69
CA PRO A 631 66.98 15.13 8.47
C PRO A 631 67.30 15.73 7.09
N THR A 632 66.57 15.32 6.04
CA THR A 632 66.85 15.70 4.65
C THR A 632 65.69 16.37 3.93
N SER A 633 64.52 16.50 4.56
CA SER A 633 63.30 17.02 3.94
C SER A 633 62.33 17.55 5.00
N GLU A 634 61.28 18.22 4.54
CA GLU A 634 60.12 18.58 5.34
C GLU A 634 58.85 18.16 4.61
N GLU A 635 57.80 17.85 5.37
CA GLU A 635 56.47 17.52 4.85
C GLU A 635 55.43 18.41 5.53
N LEU A 636 54.46 18.91 4.75
CA LEU A 636 53.33 19.66 5.27
C LEU A 636 52.06 18.83 5.11
N LEU A 637 51.50 18.38 6.22
CA LEU A 637 50.30 17.56 6.29
C LEU A 637 49.09 18.40 6.72
N SER A 638 47.91 18.10 6.19
CA SER A 638 46.68 18.59 6.83
C SER A 638 46.55 17.96 8.21
N CYS A 639 45.95 18.69 9.16
CA CYS A 639 45.83 18.14 10.51
C CYS A 639 44.97 16.85 10.56
N GLU A 640 44.06 16.67 9.60
CA GLU A 640 43.31 15.43 9.46
C GLU A 640 44.19 14.23 9.15
N ILE A 641 45.11 14.35 8.18
CA ILE A 641 46.03 13.26 7.86
C ILE A 641 46.87 12.94 9.10
N PHE A 642 47.42 13.97 9.75
CA PHE A 642 48.23 13.82 10.94
C PHE A 642 47.51 13.09 12.09
N ARG A 643 46.31 13.55 12.48
CA ARG A 643 45.57 12.92 13.60
C ARG A 643 45.12 11.50 13.26
N ASN A 644 44.75 11.22 12.01
CA ASN A 644 44.27 9.89 11.61
C ASN A 644 45.41 8.86 11.52
N THR A 645 46.61 9.29 11.12
CA THR A 645 47.83 8.47 11.14
C THR A 645 48.17 8.06 12.57
N LEU A 646 48.09 9.01 13.51
CA LEU A 646 48.45 8.79 14.91
C LEU A 646 47.30 8.33 15.81
N LYS A 647 46.06 8.27 15.29
CA LYS A 647 44.84 7.97 16.06
C LYS A 647 44.60 8.95 17.23
N LEU A 648 44.84 10.25 17.01
CA LEU A 648 44.59 11.28 18.02
C LEU A 648 43.09 11.68 18.02
N PRO A 649 42.50 12.04 19.18
CA PRO A 649 41.07 12.41 19.24
C PRO A 649 40.70 13.62 18.37
N SER A 650 41.51 14.67 18.40
CA SER A 650 41.36 15.88 17.57
C SER A 650 42.73 16.34 17.04
N CYS A 651 42.73 17.43 16.28
CA CYS A 651 43.98 18.11 15.93
C CYS A 651 44.67 18.58 17.22
N PRO A 652 45.93 18.21 17.50
CA PRO A 652 46.59 18.63 18.74
C PRO A 652 46.71 20.16 18.79
N ASP A 653 46.42 20.71 19.96
CA ASP A 653 46.64 22.13 20.26
C ASP A 653 48.10 22.38 20.62
N SER A 654 48.76 21.40 21.25
CA SER A 654 50.18 21.43 21.58
C SER A 654 50.88 20.12 21.22
N VAL A 655 52.09 20.26 20.67
CA VAL A 655 53.03 19.16 20.40
C VAL A 655 54.36 19.53 21.02
N THR A 656 54.86 18.69 21.94
CA THR A 656 56.10 18.96 22.68
C THR A 656 56.92 17.68 22.80
N ALA A 657 58.23 17.75 22.60
CA ALA A 657 59.14 16.69 23.01
C ALA A 657 59.14 16.60 24.54
N ALA A 658 58.64 15.49 25.09
CA ALA A 658 58.63 15.25 26.54
C ALA A 658 60.05 14.92 27.04
N ASP A 659 60.81 14.21 26.20
CA ASP A 659 62.24 13.93 26.33
C ASP A 659 62.86 13.65 24.94
N GLY A 660 64.11 13.17 24.88
CA GLY A 660 64.78 12.85 23.61
C GLY A 660 64.25 11.63 22.86
N GLN A 661 63.26 10.90 23.40
CA GLN A 661 62.71 9.67 22.84
C GLN A 661 61.17 9.65 22.80
N THR A 662 60.50 10.67 23.34
CA THR A 662 59.05 10.68 23.54
C THR A 662 58.46 12.04 23.18
N TRP A 663 57.35 12.01 22.46
CA TRP A 663 56.55 13.18 22.10
C TRP A 663 55.23 13.16 22.84
N GLN A 664 54.83 14.32 23.36
CA GLN A 664 53.56 14.55 24.01
C GLN A 664 52.67 15.42 23.12
N PHE A 665 51.45 14.94 22.93
CA PHE A 665 50.38 15.58 22.20
C PHE A 665 49.27 15.92 23.19
N ALA A 666 48.73 17.12 23.12
CA ALA A 666 47.54 17.50 23.87
C ALA A 666 46.58 18.30 23.01
N GLY A 667 45.30 18.20 23.29
CA GLY A 667 44.26 18.95 22.60
C GLY A 667 42.93 18.91 23.34
N ILE A 668 41.92 19.52 22.74
CA ILE A 668 40.56 19.60 23.27
C ILE A 668 39.58 18.93 22.30
N GLY A 669 38.60 18.22 22.86
CA GLY A 669 37.49 17.61 22.15
C GLY A 669 37.89 16.48 21.21
N ALA A 670 36.95 16.04 20.39
CA ALA A 670 37.12 14.98 19.40
C ALA A 670 36.57 15.37 18.02
N GLY A 671 37.27 15.00 16.97
CA GLY A 671 36.88 15.30 15.58
C GLY A 671 37.64 16.46 14.93
N HIS A 672 37.16 16.87 13.75
CA HIS A 672 37.82 17.89 12.91
C HIS A 672 37.45 19.35 13.27
N GLY A 673 36.50 19.57 14.20
CA GLY A 673 36.13 20.91 14.67
C GLY A 673 35.45 21.80 13.61
N LEU A 674 34.75 21.18 12.64
CA LEU A 674 34.05 21.88 11.56
C LEU A 674 32.55 21.57 11.64
N GLY A 675 31.71 22.57 11.38
CA GLY A 675 30.26 22.42 11.33
C GLY A 675 29.63 22.04 12.68
N LEU A 676 28.70 21.09 12.67
CA LEU A 676 27.93 20.74 13.86
C LEU A 676 28.75 19.87 14.82
N SER A 677 28.94 20.36 16.07
CA SER A 677 29.42 19.53 17.17
C SER A 677 28.25 18.88 17.89
N ILE A 678 28.31 17.57 18.06
CA ILE A 678 27.29 16.77 18.77
C ILE A 678 27.15 17.24 20.23
N ASP A 679 28.27 17.40 20.95
CA ASP A 679 28.26 17.86 22.35
C ASP A 679 27.70 19.28 22.48
N ARG A 680 28.10 20.19 21.58
CA ARG A 680 27.56 21.55 21.56
C ARG A 680 26.07 21.58 21.22
N ALA A 681 25.64 20.80 20.25
CA ALA A 681 24.24 20.69 19.87
C ALA A 681 23.39 20.19 21.06
N GLN A 682 23.89 19.20 21.79
CA GLN A 682 23.25 18.68 23.00
C GLN A 682 23.14 19.77 24.08
N ALA A 683 24.22 20.48 24.39
CA ALA A 683 24.20 21.57 25.36
C ALA A 683 23.24 22.71 24.98
N LEU A 684 23.18 23.07 23.69
CA LEU A 684 22.23 24.06 23.18
C LEU A 684 20.77 23.60 23.31
N ALA A 685 20.50 22.32 23.01
CA ALA A 685 19.16 21.75 23.15
C ALA A 685 18.71 21.70 24.61
N GLU A 686 19.60 21.34 25.54
CA GLU A 686 19.35 21.40 26.99
C GLU A 686 19.09 22.82 27.48
N GLY A 687 19.72 23.81 26.84
CA GLY A 687 19.43 25.24 27.01
C GLY A 687 18.14 25.73 26.34
N GLY A 688 17.32 24.83 25.77
CA GLY A 688 16.02 25.14 25.16
C GLY A 688 16.10 25.67 23.72
N ARG A 689 17.25 25.54 23.04
CA ARG A 689 17.37 25.92 21.63
C ARG A 689 16.66 24.93 20.72
N THR A 690 16.02 25.46 19.69
CA THR A 690 15.37 24.67 18.63
C THR A 690 16.39 24.11 17.63
N ALA A 691 15.99 23.09 16.86
CA ALA A 691 16.85 22.50 15.82
C ALA A 691 17.32 23.55 14.81
N GLU A 692 16.44 24.44 14.36
CA GLU A 692 16.80 25.56 13.50
C GLU A 692 17.91 26.43 14.10
N GLN A 693 17.80 26.80 15.38
CA GLN A 693 18.80 27.63 16.05
C GLN A 693 20.15 26.93 16.17
N ILE A 694 20.15 25.62 16.42
CA ILE A 694 21.36 24.80 16.46
C ILE A 694 22.03 24.73 15.08
N LEU A 695 21.26 24.54 14.00
CA LEU A 695 21.80 24.54 12.64
C LEU A 695 22.37 25.90 12.23
N ARG A 696 21.72 27.00 12.62
CA ARG A 696 22.23 28.36 12.38
C ARG A 696 23.51 28.64 13.18
N ASP A 697 23.62 28.14 14.40
CA ASP A 697 24.87 28.23 15.18
C ASP A 697 26.01 27.47 14.49
N ALA A 698 25.74 26.25 13.98
CA ALA A 698 26.74 25.41 13.32
C ALA A 698 27.19 25.90 11.93
N TYR A 699 26.27 26.43 11.12
CA TYR A 699 26.54 26.71 9.69
C TYR A 699 26.22 28.15 9.24
N GLY A 700 25.70 29.01 10.13
CA GLY A 700 25.28 30.37 9.79
C GLY A 700 26.38 31.42 9.77
N GLN A 701 27.55 31.11 10.33
CA GLN A 701 28.71 32.00 10.30
C GLN A 701 29.51 31.75 9.01
N SER A 702 29.61 32.77 8.16
CA SER A 702 30.57 32.79 7.05
C SER A 702 31.96 32.78 7.67
N ARG A 703 32.76 31.74 7.36
CA ARG A 703 34.17 31.71 7.74
C ARG A 703 34.99 32.68 6.91
#